data_AF-A0A7J6T255-F1
#
_entry.id   AF-A0A7J6T255-F1
#
_cell.length_a   1.000
_cell.length_b   1.000
_cell.length_c   1.000
_cell.angle_alpha   90.00
_cell.angle_beta   90.00
_cell.angle_gamma   90.00
#
_symmetry.space_group_name_H-M   'P 1'
#
loop_
_entity.id
_entity.type
_entity.pdbx_description
1 polymer ?
#
loop_
_entity_poly.entity_id
_entity_poly.type
_entity_poly.pdbx_seq_one_letter_code
_entity_poly.pdbx_strand_id
1 'polypeptide(L)'
;MDPRSLCVIDDLSVDERRRILADAMKLKEVFSDPVDVLRTGFRVDDPQSCVYLIFMENSTRTKESFLNAAKFHDVKVNIFDCQTSSFLKSETITDTVKMLIGYSPAGRTTFVIRSKLEGVCRWLEFAMAKYAQLHGIKKPIFINAGDGSHEHPTQELLDQLTFVERIKRLNREAGGSPSGGYSPIGIEPNDFQAIHVALIGDLKNGRTVHSKVNGLRVFDNVRVDLIAPGELGMPETYTERMRSLGYDVRQFPSLEEYLDQDDVAKIWYFTRLQLERMTDGQRERSAILRRAVSFDATTMMGKLPDGCKFFHPLPRDSRFPTIPFEIDDTDLNGWDEQSRNGYFLRIVLLRGIAAAGPPEVEVQFDTDRRCGNPRCVSNEVNGQREVVPAMVKDSAVLMSCCLTAQYRQMTDDDEMAVDGSRRPLWWILLLTLGPFGVSFGFALQFALLTPFGMKLGISETMSSYLWLCGPVTGMIVQPLVGRLSDQCQNKWGRRRPYALGGTIVLLISLFLIAWSLDLGVLLGDRGTDHRWATLIFVLSFWLFDASNNVLAVVFRALISDTVPDSQLSLAYSCQQCWWALGMISGYFCCRLSWASVRVWASDGASWSVASPLLALMGVDLSVACPRECALTHQQNQCPAEYVAGCYDLRSAFSVNILVVALTVSIACE
;
A
#
# COMPACT_ATOMS: atom_id res chain seq x y z
N MET A 1 7.67 0.96 -36.76
CA MET A 1 7.58 2.28 -36.10
C MET A 1 8.98 2.67 -35.70
N ASP A 2 9.32 3.95 -35.79
CA ASP A 2 10.60 4.42 -35.29
C ASP A 2 10.63 4.34 -33.76
N PRO A 3 11.76 3.96 -33.16
CA PRO A 3 11.88 3.84 -31.71
C PRO A 3 11.70 5.20 -31.02
N ARG A 4 10.58 5.36 -30.31
CA ARG A 4 10.22 6.59 -29.58
C ARG A 4 9.49 6.31 -28.26
N SER A 5 9.49 7.28 -27.36
CA SER A 5 8.73 7.22 -26.11
C SER A 5 7.23 7.34 -26.34
N LEU A 6 6.45 6.67 -25.49
CA LEU A 6 4.99 6.79 -25.42
C LEU A 6 4.65 7.45 -24.07
N CYS A 7 4.64 8.77 -24.05
CA CYS A 7 4.35 9.57 -22.86
C CYS A 7 2.85 9.88 -22.76
N VAL A 8 2.22 10.21 -23.88
CA VAL A 8 0.79 10.52 -24.02
C VAL A 8 0.22 9.85 -25.26
N ILE A 9 -1.11 9.73 -25.37
CA ILE A 9 -1.73 9.00 -26.50
C ILE A 9 -1.47 9.67 -27.86
N ASP A 10 -1.36 11.01 -27.87
CA ASP A 10 -1.12 11.82 -29.07
C ASP A 10 0.35 11.78 -29.56
N ASP A 11 1.24 11.05 -28.88
CA ASP A 11 2.57 10.70 -29.42
C ASP A 11 2.49 9.73 -30.61
N LEU A 12 1.33 9.09 -30.77
CA LEU A 12 1.00 8.21 -31.88
C LEU A 12 -0.09 8.86 -32.74
N SER A 13 0.16 8.96 -34.05
CA SER A 13 -0.86 9.32 -35.02
C SER A 13 -2.01 8.30 -35.03
N VAL A 14 -3.18 8.70 -35.55
CA VAL A 14 -4.33 7.79 -35.72
C VAL A 14 -3.92 6.53 -36.51
N ASP A 15 -3.16 6.69 -37.59
CA ASP A 15 -2.72 5.57 -38.42
C ASP A 15 -1.72 4.65 -37.70
N GLU A 16 -0.79 5.21 -36.91
CA GLU A 16 0.09 4.41 -36.06
C GLU A 16 -0.70 3.61 -35.02
N ARG A 17 -1.70 4.22 -34.38
CA ARG A 17 -2.59 3.53 -33.45
C ARG A 17 -3.33 2.40 -34.17
N ARG A 18 -4.01 2.66 -35.30
CA ARG A 18 -4.71 1.62 -36.09
C ARG A 18 -3.79 0.45 -36.47
N ARG A 19 -2.55 0.73 -36.88
CA ARG A 19 -1.54 -0.31 -37.18
C ARG A 19 -1.16 -1.14 -35.94
N ILE A 20 -0.94 -0.50 -34.79
CA ILE A 20 -0.66 -1.20 -33.52
C ILE A 20 -1.82 -2.14 -33.15
N LEU A 21 -3.06 -1.66 -33.27
CA LEU A 21 -4.23 -2.47 -32.95
C LEU A 21 -4.35 -3.67 -33.90
N ALA A 22 -4.11 -3.46 -35.20
CA ALA A 22 -4.14 -4.54 -36.20
C ALA A 22 -3.06 -5.59 -35.94
N ASP A 23 -1.84 -5.16 -35.60
CA ASP A 23 -0.74 -6.06 -35.22
C ASP A 23 -1.07 -6.85 -33.94
N ALA A 24 -1.69 -6.22 -32.96
CA ALA A 24 -2.09 -6.87 -31.71
C ALA A 24 -3.18 -7.92 -31.94
N MET A 25 -4.15 -7.61 -32.80
CA MET A 25 -5.20 -8.55 -33.21
C MET A 25 -4.60 -9.75 -33.95
N LYS A 26 -3.72 -9.50 -34.92
CA LYS A 26 -3.00 -10.55 -35.64
C LYS A 26 -2.20 -11.45 -34.70
N LEU A 27 -1.49 -10.87 -33.72
CA LEU A 27 -0.75 -11.62 -32.71
C LEU A 27 -1.68 -12.48 -31.84
N LYS A 28 -2.83 -11.94 -31.42
CA LYS A 28 -3.82 -12.66 -30.61
C LYS A 28 -4.38 -13.88 -31.34
N GLU A 29 -4.65 -13.77 -32.64
CA GLU A 29 -5.21 -14.86 -33.47
C GLU A 29 -4.22 -16.03 -33.66
N VAL A 30 -2.94 -15.72 -33.88
CA VAL A 30 -1.87 -16.73 -34.07
C VAL A 30 -1.34 -17.31 -32.75
N PHE A 31 -1.74 -16.76 -31.60
CA PHE A 31 -1.23 -17.19 -30.29
C PHE A 31 -1.68 -18.60 -29.87
N SER A 32 -2.60 -19.20 -30.62
CA SER A 32 -3.15 -20.55 -30.42
C SER A 32 -2.11 -21.67 -30.51
N ASP A 33 -1.01 -21.45 -31.27
CA ASP A 33 0.05 -22.44 -31.50
C ASP A 33 1.44 -21.82 -31.22
N PRO A 34 2.24 -22.40 -30.29
CA PRO A 34 3.60 -21.92 -29.99
C PRO A 34 4.54 -21.84 -31.20
N VAL A 35 4.35 -22.69 -32.21
CA VAL A 35 5.18 -22.70 -33.43
C VAL A 35 4.84 -21.51 -34.32
N ASP A 36 3.56 -21.13 -34.39
CA ASP A 36 3.10 -19.98 -35.18
C ASP A 36 3.56 -18.67 -34.56
N VAL A 37 3.54 -18.56 -33.24
CA VAL A 37 4.09 -17.41 -32.51
C VAL A 37 5.55 -17.14 -32.86
N LEU A 38 6.40 -18.16 -32.93
CA LEU A 38 7.82 -18.00 -33.30
C LEU A 38 7.99 -17.59 -34.78
N ARG A 39 7.10 -18.07 -35.66
CA ARG A 39 7.15 -17.76 -37.11
C ARG A 39 6.65 -16.36 -37.46
N THR A 40 5.90 -15.72 -36.57
CA THR A 40 5.31 -14.39 -36.83
C THR A 40 6.33 -13.25 -36.87
N GLY A 41 7.56 -13.45 -36.40
CA GLY A 41 8.57 -12.40 -36.30
C GLY A 41 8.19 -11.26 -35.34
N PHE A 42 7.25 -11.52 -34.40
CA PHE A 42 6.87 -10.56 -33.37
C PHE A 42 7.91 -10.43 -32.26
N ARG A 43 8.78 -11.42 -32.06
CA ARG A 43 9.85 -11.36 -31.06
C ARG A 43 11.01 -10.49 -31.53
N VAL A 44 11.58 -9.74 -30.59
CA VAL A 44 12.79 -8.94 -30.82
C VAL A 44 14.04 -9.81 -30.68
N ASP A 45 14.07 -10.73 -29.70
CA ASP A 45 15.17 -11.66 -29.42
C ASP A 45 16.54 -10.96 -29.36
N ASP A 46 16.58 -9.79 -28.68
CA ASP A 46 17.81 -9.03 -28.44
C ASP A 46 18.24 -9.15 -26.96
N PRO A 47 19.17 -10.06 -26.63
CA PRO A 47 19.62 -10.27 -25.26
C PRO A 47 20.43 -9.09 -24.69
N GLN A 48 20.83 -8.12 -25.52
CA GLN A 48 21.48 -6.90 -25.07
C GLN A 48 20.48 -5.84 -24.63
N SER A 49 19.27 -5.86 -25.18
CA SER A 49 18.20 -4.93 -24.82
C SER A 49 17.61 -5.25 -23.44
N CYS A 50 17.19 -4.20 -22.75
CA CYS A 50 16.68 -4.29 -21.39
C CYS A 50 15.38 -3.50 -21.20
N VAL A 51 14.45 -4.09 -20.46
CA VAL A 51 13.21 -3.46 -20.01
C VAL A 51 13.23 -3.33 -18.48
N TYR A 52 13.18 -2.09 -18.00
CA TYR A 52 13.01 -1.77 -16.58
C TYR A 52 11.56 -1.43 -16.29
N LEU A 53 10.97 -2.10 -15.30
CA LEU A 53 9.65 -1.79 -14.77
C LEU A 53 9.82 -0.97 -13.49
N ILE A 54 9.51 0.33 -13.54
CA ILE A 54 9.58 1.27 -12.40
C ILE A 54 8.15 1.65 -12.00
N PHE A 55 7.61 0.97 -10.99
CA PHE A 55 6.26 1.20 -10.49
C PHE A 55 6.32 1.80 -9.09
N MET A 56 6.16 3.13 -9.01
CA MET A 56 6.09 3.88 -7.74
C MET A 56 4.69 3.88 -7.12
N GLU A 57 3.70 3.29 -7.82
CA GLU A 57 2.34 3.09 -7.35
C GLU A 57 1.92 1.63 -7.53
N ASN A 58 1.07 1.15 -6.63
CA ASN A 58 0.53 -0.20 -6.67
C ASN A 58 -0.22 -0.46 -7.99
N SER A 59 0.13 -1.57 -8.63
CA SER A 59 -0.43 -1.97 -9.92
C SER A 59 -0.08 -3.41 -10.26
N THR A 60 -1.00 -4.33 -10.02
CA THR A 60 -0.79 -5.75 -10.38
C THR A 60 -0.93 -5.95 -11.88
N ARG A 61 -2.09 -5.66 -12.46
CA ARG A 61 -2.38 -5.94 -13.89
C ARG A 61 -1.37 -5.29 -14.83
N THR A 62 -1.14 -3.98 -14.66
CA THR A 62 -0.28 -3.27 -15.61
C THR A 62 1.18 -3.71 -15.48
N LYS A 63 1.65 -4.05 -14.28
CA LYS A 63 3.02 -4.53 -14.08
C LYS A 63 3.18 -5.93 -14.67
N GLU A 64 2.29 -6.86 -14.35
CA GLU A 64 2.37 -8.25 -14.76
C GLU A 64 2.25 -8.42 -16.29
N SER A 65 1.35 -7.70 -16.95
CA SER A 65 1.25 -7.83 -18.41
C SER A 65 2.43 -7.19 -19.15
N PHE A 66 3.09 -6.15 -18.60
CA PHE A 66 4.35 -5.66 -19.15
C PHE A 66 5.51 -6.62 -18.88
N LEU A 67 5.59 -7.20 -17.69
CA LEU A 67 6.59 -8.20 -17.34
C LEU A 67 6.53 -9.39 -18.30
N ASN A 68 5.33 -9.95 -18.50
CA ASN A 68 5.14 -11.08 -19.38
C ASN A 68 5.33 -10.70 -20.86
N ALA A 69 4.96 -9.49 -21.28
CA ALA A 69 5.22 -9.01 -22.63
C ALA A 69 6.72 -8.83 -22.90
N ALA A 70 7.49 -8.39 -21.90
CA ALA A 70 8.93 -8.28 -22.02
C ALA A 70 9.61 -9.66 -22.04
N LYS A 71 9.17 -10.60 -21.20
CA LYS A 71 9.62 -12.00 -21.26
C LYS A 71 9.33 -12.67 -22.61
N PHE A 72 8.21 -12.34 -23.24
CA PHE A 72 7.87 -12.85 -24.57
C PHE A 72 8.92 -12.47 -25.63
N HIS A 73 9.57 -11.31 -25.49
CA HIS A 73 10.59 -10.81 -26.41
C HIS A 73 12.00 -11.33 -26.15
N ASP A 74 12.19 -12.18 -25.14
CA ASP A 74 13.50 -12.70 -24.70
C ASP A 74 14.55 -11.60 -24.41
N VAL A 75 14.09 -10.46 -23.88
CA VAL A 75 14.95 -9.36 -23.44
C VAL A 75 15.23 -9.45 -21.94
N LYS A 76 16.28 -8.76 -21.46
CA LYS A 76 16.53 -8.64 -20.02
C LYS A 76 15.42 -7.84 -19.36
N VAL A 77 14.77 -8.40 -18.33
CA VAL A 77 13.70 -7.70 -17.60
C VAL A 77 14.11 -7.49 -16.15
N ASN A 78 14.01 -6.25 -15.69
CA ASN A 78 14.30 -5.88 -14.31
C ASN A 78 13.09 -5.18 -13.70
N ILE A 79 12.69 -5.63 -12.50
CA ILE A 79 11.66 -4.97 -11.70
C ILE A 79 12.38 -4.12 -10.67
N PHE A 80 12.22 -2.80 -10.76
CA PHE A 80 12.84 -1.88 -9.82
C PHE A 80 11.95 -1.74 -8.58
N ASP A 81 12.43 -2.26 -7.45
CA ASP A 81 11.72 -2.15 -6.17
C ASP A 81 11.88 -0.74 -5.58
N CYS A 82 10.88 0.10 -5.80
CA CYS A 82 10.88 1.47 -5.32
C CYS A 82 10.85 1.56 -3.78
N GLN A 83 10.30 0.56 -3.08
CA GLN A 83 10.12 0.58 -1.62
C GLN A 83 11.40 0.27 -0.84
N THR A 84 12.35 -0.45 -1.44
CA THR A 84 13.65 -0.77 -0.80
C THR A 84 14.84 -0.06 -1.46
N SER A 85 14.60 0.67 -2.56
CA SER A 85 15.64 1.38 -3.31
C SER A 85 16.18 2.66 -2.64
N SER A 86 17.24 3.20 -3.25
CA SER A 86 17.83 4.51 -2.98
C SER A 86 16.86 5.70 -3.10
N PHE A 87 15.65 5.51 -3.63
CA PHE A 87 14.61 6.53 -3.53
C PHE A 87 14.27 6.90 -2.07
N LEU A 88 14.42 5.98 -1.11
CA LEU A 88 14.31 6.29 0.33
C LEU A 88 15.45 7.16 0.86
N LYS A 89 16.57 7.25 0.14
CA LYS A 89 17.72 8.11 0.44
C LYS A 89 17.63 9.44 -0.33
N SER A 90 16.44 9.80 -0.82
CA SER A 90 16.17 11.03 -1.59
C SER A 90 16.88 11.10 -2.95
N GLU A 91 17.16 9.96 -3.61
CA GLU A 91 17.68 9.96 -4.99
C GLU A 91 16.63 10.46 -5.99
N THR A 92 17.06 11.21 -7.01
CA THR A 92 16.17 11.72 -8.07
C THR A 92 15.85 10.62 -9.08
N ILE A 93 14.64 10.62 -9.67
CA ILE A 93 14.30 9.64 -10.72
C ILE A 93 15.21 9.78 -11.93
N THR A 94 15.68 11.00 -12.19
CA THR A 94 16.63 11.30 -13.24
C THR A 94 17.98 10.60 -13.01
N ASP A 95 18.52 10.63 -11.79
CA ASP A 95 19.80 9.96 -11.49
C ASP A 95 19.69 8.45 -11.43
N THR A 96 18.60 7.92 -10.85
CA THR A 96 18.32 6.49 -10.89
C THR A 96 18.28 5.98 -12.34
N VAL A 97 17.60 6.71 -13.24
CA VAL A 97 17.54 6.34 -14.67
C VAL A 97 18.93 6.43 -15.33
N LYS A 98 19.73 7.47 -15.08
CA LYS A 98 21.12 7.56 -15.60
C LYS A 98 21.95 6.34 -15.20
N MET A 99 21.86 5.96 -13.93
CA MET A 99 22.57 4.79 -13.38
C MET A 99 22.12 3.50 -14.08
N LEU A 100 20.81 3.27 -14.19
CA LEU A 100 20.25 2.05 -14.79
C LEU A 100 20.57 1.90 -16.28
N ILE A 101 20.64 3.01 -17.02
CA ILE A 101 21.06 3.00 -18.43
C ILE A 101 22.49 2.46 -18.57
N GLY A 102 23.38 2.80 -17.62
CA GLY A 102 24.76 2.34 -17.60
C GLY A 102 24.93 0.81 -17.54
N TYR A 103 23.91 0.08 -17.07
CA TYR A 103 23.94 -1.38 -16.98
C TYR A 103 23.60 -2.11 -18.29
N SER A 104 23.22 -1.38 -19.34
CA SER A 104 22.92 -1.96 -20.66
C SER A 104 23.55 -1.12 -21.79
N PRO A 105 24.89 -1.02 -21.85
CA PRO A 105 25.58 -0.07 -22.73
C PRO A 105 25.50 -0.41 -24.23
N ALA A 106 25.29 -1.68 -24.58
CA ALA A 106 25.28 -2.14 -25.98
C ALA A 106 23.85 -2.22 -26.58
N GLY A 107 22.86 -2.54 -25.75
CA GLY A 107 21.46 -2.70 -26.15
C GLY A 107 20.63 -1.44 -25.94
N ARG A 108 19.35 -1.52 -26.30
CA ARG A 108 18.38 -0.45 -26.07
C ARG A 108 17.75 -0.62 -24.69
N THR A 109 17.65 0.47 -23.93
CA THR A 109 17.02 0.46 -22.61
C THR A 109 15.62 1.08 -22.70
N THR A 110 14.61 0.32 -22.29
CA THR A 110 13.22 0.76 -22.21
C THR A 110 12.76 0.82 -20.76
N PHE A 111 12.19 1.93 -20.35
CA PHE A 111 11.63 2.15 -19.02
C PHE A 111 10.11 2.21 -19.10
N VAL A 112 9.44 1.28 -18.44
CA VAL A 112 8.00 1.33 -18.22
C VAL A 112 7.76 1.94 -16.85
N ILE A 113 7.15 3.13 -16.80
CA ILE A 113 7.07 3.93 -15.58
C ILE A 113 5.61 4.15 -15.19
N ARG A 114 5.30 3.89 -13.92
CA ARG A 114 4.06 4.32 -13.27
C ARG A 114 4.37 5.18 -12.06
N SER A 115 3.81 6.39 -11.99
CA SER A 115 4.14 7.40 -10.98
C SER A 115 2.94 8.24 -10.56
N LYS A 116 3.01 8.89 -9.40
CA LYS A 116 2.11 10.01 -9.05
C LYS A 116 2.50 11.32 -9.73
N LEU A 117 3.75 11.43 -10.20
CA LEU A 117 4.27 12.62 -10.85
C LEU A 117 3.81 12.70 -12.30
N GLU A 118 2.95 13.66 -12.58
CA GLU A 118 2.42 13.95 -13.90
C GLU A 118 3.50 14.53 -14.82
N GLY A 119 3.65 13.98 -16.02
CA GLY A 119 4.65 14.40 -17.01
C GLY A 119 6.02 13.75 -16.86
N VAL A 120 6.19 12.82 -15.91
CA VAL A 120 7.51 12.25 -15.57
C VAL A 120 8.20 11.56 -16.75
N CYS A 121 7.45 10.83 -17.59
CA CYS A 121 8.00 10.18 -18.78
C CYS A 121 8.52 11.20 -19.81
N ARG A 122 7.79 12.31 -20.00
CA ARG A 122 8.20 13.38 -20.92
C ARG A 122 9.46 14.08 -20.40
N TRP A 123 9.50 14.37 -19.10
CA TRP A 123 10.68 14.92 -18.45
C TRP A 123 11.91 14.03 -18.65
N LEU A 124 11.79 12.74 -18.36
CA LEU A 124 12.88 11.78 -18.50
C LEU A 124 13.34 11.61 -19.95
N GLU A 125 12.41 11.62 -20.90
CA GLU A 125 12.74 11.61 -22.32
C GLU A 125 13.65 12.78 -22.69
N PHE A 126 13.33 13.99 -22.24
CA PHE A 126 14.14 15.18 -22.48
C PHE A 126 15.49 15.11 -21.77
N ALA A 127 15.49 14.83 -20.46
CA ALA A 127 16.71 14.78 -19.66
C ALA A 127 17.70 13.73 -20.17
N MET A 128 17.20 12.55 -20.57
CA MET A 128 18.04 11.46 -21.05
C MET A 128 18.45 11.60 -22.51
N ALA A 129 17.73 12.36 -23.35
CA ALA A 129 18.18 12.64 -24.71
C ALA A 129 19.53 13.36 -24.71
N LYS A 130 19.67 14.40 -23.88
CA LYS A 130 20.93 15.15 -23.72
C LYS A 130 22.04 14.27 -23.15
N TYR A 131 21.73 13.48 -22.12
CA TYR A 131 22.70 12.56 -21.51
C TYR A 131 23.19 11.50 -22.52
N ALA A 132 22.28 10.92 -23.30
CA ALA A 132 22.62 9.90 -24.28
C ALA A 132 23.55 10.44 -25.38
N GLN A 133 23.29 11.66 -25.86
CA GLN A 133 24.13 12.34 -26.85
C GLN A 133 25.54 12.59 -26.33
N LEU A 134 25.68 13.07 -25.09
CA LEU A 134 26.99 13.37 -24.48
C LEU A 134 27.86 12.12 -24.25
N HIS A 135 27.23 10.98 -23.99
CA HIS A 135 27.91 9.73 -23.66
C HIS A 135 27.96 8.72 -24.81
N GLY A 136 27.46 9.08 -26.00
CA GLY A 136 27.49 8.21 -27.18
C GLY A 136 26.69 6.92 -27.03
N ILE A 137 25.64 6.93 -26.19
CA ILE A 137 24.79 5.76 -25.95
C ILE A 137 23.45 5.90 -26.69
N LYS A 138 22.76 4.78 -26.92
CA LYS A 138 21.42 4.79 -27.52
C LYS A 138 20.44 5.51 -26.60
N LYS A 139 19.64 6.43 -27.16
CA LYS A 139 18.59 7.13 -26.42
C LYS A 139 17.64 6.11 -25.78
N PRO A 140 17.42 6.15 -24.44
CA PRO A 140 16.47 5.27 -23.78
C PRO A 140 15.04 5.65 -24.14
N ILE A 141 14.13 4.69 -23.98
CA ILE A 141 12.72 4.89 -24.31
C ILE A 141 11.86 4.82 -23.05
N PHE A 142 10.87 5.70 -22.96
CA PHE A 142 9.95 5.76 -21.83
C PHE A 142 8.52 5.39 -22.26
N ILE A 143 7.89 4.49 -21.53
CA ILE A 143 6.49 4.09 -21.71
C ILE A 143 5.73 4.49 -20.45
N ASN A 144 4.74 5.38 -20.61
CA ASN A 144 3.87 5.79 -19.53
C ASN A 144 2.82 4.70 -19.23
N ALA A 145 2.98 4.05 -18.08
CA ALA A 145 2.06 3.06 -17.52
C ALA A 145 1.08 3.67 -16.50
N GLY A 146 0.96 5.00 -16.50
CA GLY A 146 0.07 5.82 -15.66
C GLY A 146 0.86 6.87 -14.87
N ASP A 147 0.52 8.15 -15.06
CA ASP A 147 1.13 9.26 -14.32
C ASP A 147 0.08 10.15 -13.63
N GLY A 148 -0.02 10.05 -12.29
CA GLY A 148 -0.92 10.87 -11.48
C GLY A 148 -2.36 10.87 -11.96
N SER A 149 -2.93 12.06 -12.17
CA SER A 149 -4.26 12.26 -12.78
C SER A 149 -4.17 12.63 -14.27
N HIS A 150 -2.99 12.59 -14.86
CA HIS A 150 -2.71 13.09 -16.20
C HIS A 150 -3.08 12.07 -17.28
N GLU A 151 -2.26 11.04 -17.53
CA GLU A 151 -2.45 10.14 -18.68
C GLU A 151 -2.20 8.67 -18.37
N HIS A 152 -2.79 7.78 -19.18
CA HIS A 152 -2.49 6.35 -19.19
C HIS A 152 -2.60 5.78 -20.62
N PRO A 153 -1.66 6.13 -21.53
CA PRO A 153 -1.81 5.87 -22.97
C PRO A 153 -1.90 4.37 -23.30
N THR A 154 -1.21 3.53 -22.55
CA THR A 154 -1.21 2.06 -22.73
C THR A 154 -2.54 1.42 -22.33
N GLN A 155 -3.31 2.03 -21.43
CA GLN A 155 -4.68 1.62 -21.10
C GLN A 155 -5.65 2.13 -22.17
N GLU A 156 -5.43 3.35 -22.68
CA GLU A 156 -6.27 3.88 -23.76
C GLU A 156 -6.19 3.02 -25.02
N LEU A 157 -4.97 2.62 -25.44
CA LEU A 157 -4.77 1.74 -26.59
C LEU A 157 -5.41 0.35 -26.41
N LEU A 158 -5.41 -0.21 -25.19
CA LEU A 158 -6.01 -1.54 -24.97
C LEU A 158 -7.53 -1.47 -24.98
N ASP A 159 -8.08 -0.36 -24.52
CA ASP A 159 -9.51 -0.10 -24.61
C ASP A 159 -9.92 0.07 -26.08
N GLN A 160 -9.13 0.79 -26.90
CA GLN A 160 -9.35 0.90 -28.34
C GLN A 160 -9.34 -0.46 -29.03
N LEU A 161 -8.36 -1.32 -28.73
CA LEU A 161 -8.31 -2.69 -29.28
C LEU A 161 -9.62 -3.43 -28.98
N THR A 162 -10.05 -3.35 -27.73
CA THR A 162 -11.24 -4.06 -27.26
C THR A 162 -12.53 -3.52 -27.90
N PHE A 163 -12.64 -2.20 -28.08
CA PHE A 163 -13.79 -1.60 -28.75
C PHE A 163 -13.86 -1.96 -30.23
N VAL A 164 -12.73 -1.94 -30.93
CA VAL A 164 -12.65 -2.34 -32.34
C VAL A 164 -13.01 -3.81 -32.50
N GLU A 165 -12.51 -4.68 -31.61
CA GLU A 165 -12.92 -6.10 -31.58
C GLU A 165 -14.43 -6.26 -31.37
N ARG A 166 -15.03 -5.45 -30.49
CA ARG A 166 -16.49 -5.51 -30.28
C ARG A 166 -17.26 -5.06 -31.51
N ILE A 167 -16.86 -3.94 -32.14
CA ILE A 167 -17.47 -3.42 -33.37
C ILE A 167 -17.36 -4.44 -34.50
N LYS A 168 -16.18 -5.06 -34.66
CA LYS A 168 -15.97 -6.14 -35.63
C LYS A 168 -16.97 -7.29 -35.46
N ARG A 169 -17.23 -7.71 -34.22
CA ARG A 169 -18.24 -8.75 -33.92
C ARG A 169 -19.66 -8.27 -34.23
N LEU A 170 -20.01 -7.06 -33.83
CA LEU A 170 -21.32 -6.47 -34.12
C LEU A 170 -21.58 -6.35 -35.63
N ASN A 171 -20.59 -5.92 -36.41
CA ASN A 171 -20.69 -5.85 -37.87
C ASN A 171 -20.93 -7.22 -38.52
N ARG A 172 -20.29 -8.28 -37.98
CA ARG A 172 -20.52 -9.66 -38.42
C ARG A 172 -21.92 -10.15 -38.04
N GLU A 173 -22.37 -9.89 -36.82
CA GLU A 173 -23.71 -10.24 -36.31
C GLU A 173 -24.81 -9.56 -37.14
N ALA A 174 -24.59 -8.31 -37.57
CA ALA A 174 -25.53 -7.53 -38.38
C ALA A 174 -25.63 -7.97 -39.86
N GLY A 175 -24.91 -9.02 -40.28
CA GLY A 175 -24.95 -9.51 -41.66
C GLY A 175 -24.28 -8.57 -42.68
N GLY A 176 -23.46 -7.62 -42.21
CA GLY A 176 -22.70 -6.72 -43.05
C GLY A 176 -21.58 -7.46 -43.76
N SER A 177 -21.90 -8.20 -44.83
CA SER A 177 -20.90 -8.56 -45.82
C SER A 177 -20.67 -7.33 -46.68
N PRO A 178 -19.47 -6.71 -46.68
CA PRO A 178 -19.10 -5.91 -47.83
C PRO A 178 -19.15 -6.83 -49.05
N SER A 179 -19.26 -6.25 -50.24
CA SER A 179 -19.21 -6.94 -51.53
C SER A 179 -17.90 -7.72 -51.80
N GLY A 180 -17.04 -7.91 -50.79
CA GLY A 180 -15.93 -8.84 -50.69
C GLY A 180 -15.87 -9.36 -49.25
N GLY A 181 -15.86 -10.70 -49.07
CA GLY A 181 -16.14 -11.37 -47.79
C GLY A 181 -15.34 -10.87 -46.58
N TYR A 182 -15.99 -10.91 -45.41
CA TYR A 182 -15.37 -10.58 -44.13
C TYR A 182 -14.17 -11.50 -43.85
N SER A 183 -12.96 -10.95 -43.70
CA SER A 183 -11.82 -11.74 -43.24
C SER A 183 -12.06 -12.19 -41.79
N PRO A 184 -11.87 -13.48 -41.46
CA PRO A 184 -11.85 -13.95 -40.08
C PRO A 184 -10.70 -13.33 -39.28
N ILE A 185 -9.63 -12.89 -39.97
CA ILE A 185 -8.31 -12.52 -39.45
C ILE A 185 -8.08 -11.01 -39.59
N GLY A 186 -7.57 -10.36 -38.54
CA GLY A 186 -7.13 -8.96 -38.55
C GLY A 186 -8.24 -7.93 -38.34
N ILE A 187 -7.94 -6.65 -38.57
CA ILE A 187 -8.89 -5.52 -38.44
C ILE A 187 -9.11 -4.90 -39.82
N GLU A 188 -10.37 -4.69 -40.20
CA GLU A 188 -10.74 -4.07 -41.48
C GLU A 188 -10.96 -2.55 -41.31
N PRO A 189 -10.81 -1.73 -42.37
CA PRO A 189 -11.09 -0.29 -42.29
C PRO A 189 -12.49 0.04 -41.78
N ASN A 190 -13.49 -0.79 -42.14
CA ASN A 190 -14.88 -0.62 -41.69
C ASN A 190 -15.05 -0.81 -40.17
N ASP A 191 -14.15 -1.56 -39.51
CA ASP A 191 -14.20 -1.77 -38.06
C ASP A 191 -13.85 -0.47 -37.28
N PHE A 192 -13.36 0.58 -37.98
CA PHE A 192 -13.08 1.92 -37.42
C PHE A 192 -14.12 2.99 -37.83
N GLN A 193 -15.14 2.64 -38.62
CA GLN A 193 -16.03 3.63 -39.23
C GLN A 193 -16.83 4.44 -38.18
N ALA A 194 -17.39 3.75 -37.18
CA ALA A 194 -18.22 4.38 -36.18
C ALA A 194 -18.14 3.67 -34.84
N ILE A 195 -18.22 4.45 -33.76
CA ILE A 195 -18.40 3.94 -32.40
C ILE A 195 -19.51 4.70 -31.68
N HIS A 196 -20.34 3.95 -30.95
CA HIS A 196 -21.30 4.49 -29.99
C HIS A 196 -21.01 3.85 -28.63
N VAL A 197 -20.54 4.67 -27.69
CA VAL A 197 -20.07 4.22 -26.37
C VAL A 197 -20.74 5.00 -25.24
N ALA A 198 -21.21 4.28 -24.22
CA ALA A 198 -21.65 4.83 -22.95
C ALA A 198 -20.49 4.84 -21.95
N LEU A 199 -20.17 6.00 -21.37
CA LEU A 199 -19.17 6.17 -20.32
C LEU A 199 -19.88 6.41 -18.99
N ILE A 200 -19.66 5.53 -18.01
CA ILE A 200 -20.42 5.49 -16.75
C ILE A 200 -19.49 5.55 -15.54
N GLY A 201 -19.87 6.27 -14.49
CA GLY A 201 -19.16 6.30 -13.21
C GLY A 201 -18.65 7.69 -12.83
N ASP A 202 -17.41 7.76 -12.32
CA ASP A 202 -16.78 9.03 -11.93
C ASP A 202 -16.09 9.67 -13.14
N LEU A 203 -16.89 10.38 -13.94
CA LEU A 203 -16.41 11.06 -15.15
C LEU A 203 -15.61 12.33 -14.84
N LYS A 204 -15.81 12.89 -13.64
CA LYS A 204 -15.09 14.06 -13.16
C LYS A 204 -13.62 13.78 -12.89
N ASN A 205 -13.32 12.67 -12.20
CA ASN A 205 -11.97 12.37 -11.72
C ASN A 205 -11.30 11.19 -12.43
N GLY A 206 -12.02 10.49 -13.29
CA GLY A 206 -11.55 9.30 -13.99
C GLY A 206 -10.57 9.61 -15.13
N ARG A 207 -9.27 9.49 -14.89
CA ARG A 207 -8.24 9.68 -15.94
C ARG A 207 -8.47 8.83 -17.20
N THR A 208 -8.99 7.61 -17.03
CA THR A 208 -9.22 6.69 -18.17
C THR A 208 -10.33 7.17 -19.09
N VAL A 209 -11.35 7.87 -18.57
CA VAL A 209 -12.39 8.47 -19.42
C VAL A 209 -11.95 9.81 -20.01
N HIS A 210 -11.07 10.56 -19.34
CA HIS A 210 -10.46 11.75 -19.92
C HIS A 210 -9.59 11.41 -21.13
N SER A 211 -8.82 10.31 -21.06
CA SER A 211 -8.03 9.82 -22.21
C SER A 211 -8.90 9.43 -23.42
N LYS A 212 -10.20 9.12 -23.24
CA LYS A 212 -11.14 8.82 -24.35
C LYS A 212 -11.35 10.01 -25.29
N VAL A 213 -11.20 11.23 -24.80
CA VAL A 213 -11.40 12.46 -25.59
C VAL A 213 -10.49 12.48 -26.82
N ASN A 214 -9.22 12.10 -26.66
CA ASN A 214 -8.28 11.97 -27.79
C ASN A 214 -8.16 10.53 -28.29
N GLY A 215 -8.45 9.57 -27.42
CA GLY A 215 -8.41 8.15 -27.70
C GLY A 215 -9.38 7.72 -28.80
N LEU A 216 -10.64 8.11 -28.68
CA LEU A 216 -11.71 7.70 -29.61
C LEU A 216 -11.55 8.25 -31.02
N ARG A 217 -10.60 9.17 -31.26
CA ARG A 217 -10.24 9.66 -32.62
C ARG A 217 -9.68 8.56 -33.53
N VAL A 218 -9.47 7.34 -33.00
CA VAL A 218 -9.16 6.17 -33.84
C VAL A 218 -10.36 5.75 -34.70
N PHE A 219 -11.58 6.16 -34.34
CA PHE A 219 -12.81 5.98 -35.11
C PHE A 219 -13.16 7.23 -35.90
N ASP A 220 -13.77 7.06 -37.08
CA ASP A 220 -14.11 8.18 -37.96
C ASP A 220 -15.34 8.95 -37.46
N ASN A 221 -16.35 8.24 -36.94
CA ASN A 221 -17.56 8.82 -36.36
C ASN A 221 -17.71 8.37 -34.90
N VAL A 222 -17.81 9.32 -33.97
CA VAL A 222 -17.82 9.03 -32.55
C VAL A 222 -19.08 9.60 -31.90
N ARG A 223 -19.88 8.73 -31.30
CA ARG A 223 -20.97 9.09 -30.40
C ARG A 223 -20.65 8.64 -28.97
N VAL A 224 -20.78 9.55 -28.02
CA VAL A 224 -20.49 9.31 -26.60
C VAL A 224 -21.68 9.70 -25.75
N ASP A 225 -22.16 8.76 -24.94
CA ASP A 225 -23.15 9.00 -23.90
C ASP A 225 -22.45 9.08 -22.54
N LEU A 226 -22.49 10.25 -21.92
CA LEU A 226 -21.90 10.49 -20.60
C LEU A 226 -22.98 10.29 -19.54
N ILE A 227 -22.84 9.24 -18.73
CA ILE A 227 -23.85 8.85 -17.75
C ILE A 227 -23.28 9.02 -16.35
N ALA A 228 -23.61 10.15 -15.72
CA ALA A 228 -23.19 10.47 -14.37
C ALA A 228 -24.05 11.61 -13.80
N PRO A 229 -24.34 11.62 -12.49
CA PRO A 229 -24.97 12.77 -11.84
C PRO A 229 -24.05 13.99 -11.93
N GLY A 230 -24.62 15.20 -11.81
CA GLY A 230 -23.88 16.46 -12.01
C GLY A 230 -22.59 16.58 -11.19
N GLU A 231 -22.53 16.01 -9.98
CA GLU A 231 -21.34 15.99 -9.13
C GLU A 231 -20.18 15.14 -9.67
N LEU A 232 -20.50 14.12 -10.47
CA LEU A 232 -19.56 13.17 -11.10
C LEU A 232 -19.44 13.40 -12.61
N GLY A 233 -20.14 14.40 -13.16
CA GLY A 233 -20.19 14.70 -14.58
C GLY A 233 -18.81 15.01 -15.17
N MET A 234 -18.68 14.75 -16.46
CA MET A 234 -17.49 15.07 -17.23
C MET A 234 -17.26 16.60 -17.19
N PRO A 235 -16.04 17.08 -16.88
CA PRO A 235 -15.76 18.51 -16.86
C PRO A 235 -16.04 19.16 -18.22
N GLU A 236 -16.57 20.38 -18.20
CA GLU A 236 -17.05 21.07 -19.40
C GLU A 236 -15.95 21.20 -20.47
N THR A 237 -14.72 21.49 -20.05
CA THR A 237 -13.53 21.57 -20.92
C THR A 237 -13.31 20.31 -21.78
N TYR A 238 -13.59 19.12 -21.25
CA TYR A 238 -13.50 17.88 -22.02
C TYR A 238 -14.69 17.70 -22.94
N THR A 239 -15.90 18.05 -22.50
CA THR A 239 -17.10 17.95 -23.35
C THR A 239 -17.07 18.92 -24.53
N GLU A 240 -16.59 20.15 -24.32
CA GLU A 240 -16.35 21.14 -25.37
C GLU A 240 -15.28 20.64 -26.35
N ARG A 241 -14.18 20.08 -25.82
CA ARG A 241 -13.13 19.48 -26.65
C ARG A 241 -13.68 18.32 -27.49
N MET A 242 -14.47 17.42 -26.92
CA MET A 242 -15.13 16.33 -27.68
C MET A 242 -15.99 16.88 -28.82
N ARG A 243 -16.83 17.89 -28.54
CA ARG A 243 -17.65 18.54 -29.58
C ARG A 243 -16.80 19.22 -30.65
N SER A 244 -15.70 19.89 -30.27
CA SER A 244 -14.78 20.52 -31.22
C SER A 244 -14.06 19.52 -32.13
N LEU A 245 -13.92 18.27 -31.67
CA LEU A 245 -13.39 17.14 -32.44
C LEU A 245 -14.47 16.46 -33.29
N GLY A 246 -15.71 16.97 -33.31
CA GLY A 246 -16.82 16.44 -34.11
C GLY A 246 -17.59 15.29 -33.45
N TYR A 247 -17.44 15.05 -32.15
CA TYR A 247 -18.17 13.97 -31.47
C TYR A 247 -19.63 14.37 -31.24
N ASP A 248 -20.53 13.40 -31.40
CA ASP A 248 -21.92 13.49 -30.93
C ASP A 248 -21.95 13.15 -29.43
N VAL A 249 -22.12 14.16 -28.57
CA VAL A 249 -22.01 14.02 -27.11
C VAL A 249 -23.37 14.24 -26.46
N ARG A 250 -23.89 13.19 -25.81
CA ARG A 250 -25.12 13.25 -25.01
C ARG A 250 -24.78 13.07 -23.52
N GLN A 251 -25.58 13.66 -22.64
CA GLN A 251 -25.37 13.60 -21.20
C GLN A 251 -26.65 13.15 -20.51
N PHE A 252 -26.52 12.23 -19.56
CA PHE A 252 -27.62 11.66 -18.79
C PHE A 252 -27.23 11.67 -17.31
N PRO A 253 -28.13 12.11 -16.40
CA PRO A 253 -27.83 12.20 -14.98
C PRO A 253 -27.87 10.85 -14.26
N SER A 254 -28.46 9.81 -14.87
CA SER A 254 -28.61 8.47 -14.28
C SER A 254 -28.71 7.38 -15.35
N LEU A 255 -28.47 6.14 -14.93
CA LEU A 255 -28.67 4.95 -15.76
C LEU A 255 -30.13 4.71 -16.12
N GLU A 256 -31.04 5.02 -15.20
CA GLU A 256 -32.48 4.90 -15.39
C GLU A 256 -32.96 5.78 -16.55
N GLU A 257 -32.60 7.07 -16.53
CA GLU A 257 -32.96 8.00 -17.60
C GLU A 257 -32.32 7.62 -18.94
N TYR A 258 -31.09 7.09 -18.91
CA TYR A 258 -30.42 6.61 -20.11
C TYR A 258 -31.07 5.36 -20.72
N LEU A 259 -31.66 4.49 -19.91
CA LEU A 259 -32.31 3.26 -20.34
C LEU A 259 -33.80 3.46 -20.70
N ASP A 260 -34.38 4.63 -20.42
CA ASP A 260 -35.77 4.96 -20.76
C ASP A 260 -35.94 5.53 -22.19
N GLN A 261 -34.85 5.61 -22.96
CA GLN A 261 -34.84 6.02 -24.36
C GLN A 261 -34.42 4.86 -25.28
N ASP A 262 -34.70 4.99 -26.58
CA ASP A 262 -34.57 3.87 -27.53
C ASP A 262 -33.15 3.66 -28.12
N ASP A 263 -32.31 4.70 -28.14
CA ASP A 263 -30.97 4.73 -28.73
C ASP A 263 -29.87 4.47 -27.67
N VAL A 264 -29.87 3.25 -27.12
CA VAL A 264 -28.91 2.76 -26.11
C VAL A 264 -27.66 2.18 -26.77
N ALA A 265 -26.47 2.57 -26.31
CA ALA A 265 -25.19 2.07 -26.80
C ALA A 265 -25.03 0.57 -26.53
N LYS A 266 -24.30 -0.14 -27.39
CA LYS A 266 -23.93 -1.55 -27.16
C LYS A 266 -22.57 -1.73 -26.46
N ILE A 267 -21.80 -0.66 -26.32
CA ILE A 267 -20.49 -0.63 -25.67
C ILE A 267 -20.61 0.24 -24.42
N TRP A 268 -20.48 -0.37 -23.24
CA TRP A 268 -20.60 0.33 -21.97
C TRP A 268 -19.27 0.27 -21.24
N TYR A 269 -18.72 1.42 -20.88
CA TYR A 269 -17.44 1.54 -20.20
C TYR A 269 -17.63 2.15 -18.81
N PHE A 270 -17.55 1.29 -17.80
CA PHE A 270 -17.71 1.68 -16.41
C PHE A 270 -16.37 2.12 -15.81
N THR A 271 -16.45 3.06 -14.88
CA THR A 271 -15.34 3.51 -14.05
C THR A 271 -15.67 3.38 -12.57
N ARG A 272 -14.65 3.11 -11.76
CA ARG A 272 -14.79 3.09 -10.29
C ARG A 272 -14.95 4.52 -9.76
N LEU A 273 -15.73 4.68 -8.69
CA LEU A 273 -15.83 5.94 -7.96
C LEU A 273 -14.48 6.28 -7.30
N GLN A 274 -13.94 7.48 -7.54
CA GLN A 274 -12.68 7.93 -6.94
C GLN A 274 -12.93 8.67 -5.61
N LEU A 275 -13.39 7.95 -4.58
CA LEU A 275 -13.72 8.53 -3.27
C LEU A 275 -12.56 9.34 -2.67
N GLU A 276 -11.33 8.91 -2.95
CA GLU A 276 -10.09 9.55 -2.53
C GLU A 276 -9.86 10.93 -3.17
N ARG A 277 -10.58 11.28 -4.25
CA ARG A 277 -10.51 12.56 -4.95
C ARG A 277 -11.73 13.46 -4.70
N MET A 278 -12.72 12.97 -3.94
CA MET A 278 -13.94 13.70 -3.65
C MET A 278 -13.76 14.70 -2.51
N THR A 279 -14.51 15.80 -2.59
CA THR A 279 -14.69 16.76 -1.50
C THR A 279 -15.49 16.13 -0.35
N ASP A 280 -15.37 16.67 0.86
CA ASP A 280 -16.05 16.09 2.03
C ASP A 280 -17.58 16.03 1.86
N GLY A 281 -18.20 17.07 1.30
CA GLY A 281 -19.64 17.08 1.00
C GLY A 281 -20.08 16.06 -0.07
N GLN A 282 -19.20 15.70 -1.01
CA GLN A 282 -19.48 14.61 -1.97
C GLN A 282 -19.35 13.23 -1.31
N ARG A 283 -18.41 13.05 -0.37
CA ARG A 283 -18.24 11.79 0.36
C ARG A 283 -19.45 11.47 1.23
N GLU A 284 -20.06 12.48 1.85
CA GLU A 284 -21.30 12.32 2.61
C GLU A 284 -22.46 11.79 1.75
N ARG A 285 -22.50 12.15 0.46
CA ARG A 285 -23.49 11.69 -0.51
C ARG A 285 -23.07 10.47 -1.31
N SER A 286 -21.94 9.85 -0.97
CA SER A 286 -21.36 8.74 -1.73
C SER A 286 -22.33 7.57 -1.96
N ALA A 287 -23.22 7.26 -1.01
CA ALA A 287 -24.23 6.22 -1.18
C ALA A 287 -25.20 6.50 -2.35
N ILE A 288 -25.68 7.73 -2.46
CA ILE A 288 -26.59 8.16 -3.53
C ILE A 288 -25.83 8.20 -4.86
N LEU A 289 -24.63 8.79 -4.85
CA LEU A 289 -23.78 8.90 -6.04
C LEU A 289 -23.39 7.52 -6.59
N ARG A 290 -23.09 6.56 -5.72
CA ARG A 290 -22.83 5.16 -6.11
C ARG A 290 -24.03 4.55 -6.81
N ARG A 291 -25.22 4.68 -6.23
CA ARG A 291 -26.43 4.10 -6.79
C ARG A 291 -26.71 4.63 -8.20
N ALA A 292 -26.53 5.94 -8.43
CA ALA A 292 -26.77 6.57 -9.72
C ALA A 292 -25.88 6.07 -10.87
N VAL A 293 -24.73 5.46 -10.56
CA VAL A 293 -23.75 4.99 -11.55
C VAL A 293 -23.45 3.49 -11.44
N SER A 294 -24.25 2.76 -10.65
CA SER A 294 -24.12 1.31 -10.51
C SER A 294 -25.25 0.64 -11.27
N PHE A 295 -24.92 -0.36 -12.08
CA PHE A 295 -25.91 -1.13 -12.81
C PHE A 295 -26.74 -1.98 -11.85
N ASP A 296 -28.07 -1.97 -11.97
CA ASP A 296 -28.96 -2.84 -11.21
C ASP A 296 -29.47 -3.97 -12.10
N ALA A 297 -28.85 -5.15 -11.95
CA ALA A 297 -29.19 -6.32 -12.76
C ALA A 297 -30.66 -6.74 -12.63
N THR A 298 -31.31 -6.46 -11.50
CA THR A 298 -32.70 -6.90 -11.27
C THR A 298 -33.72 -6.07 -12.04
N THR A 299 -33.44 -4.79 -12.27
CA THR A 299 -34.38 -3.85 -12.88
C THR A 299 -33.98 -3.44 -14.30
N MET A 300 -32.69 -3.52 -14.66
CA MET A 300 -32.17 -2.95 -15.89
C MET A 300 -31.84 -3.97 -16.98
N MET A 301 -31.68 -5.26 -16.65
CA MET A 301 -31.28 -6.30 -17.63
C MET A 301 -32.22 -6.37 -18.85
N GLY A 302 -33.53 -6.27 -18.63
CA GLY A 302 -34.53 -6.35 -19.71
C GLY A 302 -34.59 -5.12 -20.63
N LYS A 303 -33.85 -4.05 -20.32
CA LYS A 303 -33.80 -2.82 -21.12
C LYS A 303 -32.56 -2.74 -22.02
N LEU A 304 -31.62 -3.67 -21.89
CA LEU A 304 -30.38 -3.64 -22.67
C LEU A 304 -30.61 -4.11 -24.11
N PRO A 305 -29.97 -3.48 -25.11
CA PRO A 305 -30.03 -3.93 -26.49
C PRO A 305 -29.27 -5.25 -26.69
N ASP A 306 -29.68 -6.04 -27.69
CA ASP A 306 -28.98 -7.28 -28.03
C ASP A 306 -27.53 -7.02 -28.43
N GLY A 307 -26.62 -7.85 -27.89
CA GLY A 307 -25.19 -7.71 -28.10
C GLY A 307 -24.55 -6.59 -27.26
N CYS A 308 -25.14 -6.20 -26.15
CA CYS A 308 -24.47 -5.28 -25.23
C CYS A 308 -23.25 -5.92 -24.55
N LYS A 309 -22.18 -5.16 -24.32
CA LYS A 309 -20.99 -5.60 -23.56
C LYS A 309 -20.52 -4.51 -22.61
N PHE A 310 -20.12 -4.92 -21.41
CA PHE A 310 -19.64 -4.08 -20.33
C PHE A 310 -18.13 -4.21 -20.19
N PHE A 311 -17.46 -3.06 -20.09
CA PHE A 311 -16.01 -2.90 -19.98
C PHE A 311 -15.68 -2.11 -18.72
N HIS A 312 -14.50 -2.36 -18.15
CA HIS A 312 -14.03 -1.66 -16.97
C HIS A 312 -12.49 -1.72 -16.94
N PRO A 313 -11.77 -0.61 -16.70
CA PRO A 313 -10.30 -0.61 -16.65
C PRO A 313 -9.69 -1.41 -15.48
N LEU A 314 -10.55 -1.84 -14.56
CA LEU A 314 -10.29 -2.44 -13.24
C LEU A 314 -9.28 -1.69 -12.35
N PRO A 315 -9.22 -1.98 -11.03
CA PRO A 315 -10.11 -2.84 -10.25
C PRO A 315 -11.54 -2.28 -10.11
N ARG A 316 -12.52 -3.18 -9.94
CA ARG A 316 -13.85 -2.83 -9.41
C ARG A 316 -13.76 -2.70 -7.89
N ASP A 317 -14.63 -1.90 -7.29
CA ASP A 317 -14.78 -1.83 -5.84
C ASP A 317 -15.30 -3.19 -5.33
N SER A 318 -14.70 -3.74 -4.27
CA SER A 318 -15.05 -5.08 -3.77
C SER A 318 -16.39 -5.11 -3.04
N ARG A 319 -16.87 -3.97 -2.55
CA ARG A 319 -18.09 -3.86 -1.73
C ARG A 319 -19.24 -3.23 -2.49
N PHE A 320 -18.94 -2.24 -3.31
CA PHE A 320 -19.92 -1.48 -4.08
C PHE A 320 -19.51 -1.38 -5.54
N PRO A 321 -19.42 -2.51 -6.26
CA PRO A 321 -18.99 -2.50 -7.64
C PRO A 321 -20.01 -1.78 -8.52
N THR A 322 -19.54 -0.93 -9.43
CA THR A 322 -20.42 -0.26 -10.42
C THR A 322 -21.03 -1.23 -11.43
N ILE A 323 -20.38 -2.39 -11.61
CA ILE A 323 -20.95 -3.55 -12.31
C ILE A 323 -21.07 -4.68 -11.28
N PRO A 324 -22.30 -5.11 -10.92
CA PRO A 324 -22.53 -6.17 -9.95
C PRO A 324 -21.81 -7.48 -10.31
N PHE A 325 -21.41 -8.27 -9.31
CA PHE A 325 -20.66 -9.51 -9.52
C PHE A 325 -21.47 -10.59 -10.23
N GLU A 326 -22.80 -10.52 -10.16
CA GLU A 326 -23.71 -11.43 -10.86
C GLU A 326 -23.58 -11.31 -12.39
N ILE A 327 -23.02 -10.20 -12.88
CA ILE A 327 -22.78 -9.97 -14.31
C ILE A 327 -21.55 -10.72 -14.81
N ASP A 328 -20.66 -11.18 -13.92
CA ASP A 328 -19.37 -11.80 -14.27
C ASP A 328 -19.54 -13.03 -15.16
N ASP A 329 -20.54 -13.86 -14.87
CA ASP A 329 -20.83 -15.11 -15.57
C ASP A 329 -21.84 -14.94 -16.72
N THR A 330 -22.11 -13.70 -17.13
CA THR A 330 -23.07 -13.39 -18.21
C THR A 330 -22.39 -13.01 -19.51
N ASP A 331 -23.16 -13.06 -20.60
CA ASP A 331 -22.73 -12.55 -21.91
C ASP A 331 -22.54 -11.03 -21.93
N LEU A 332 -22.78 -10.28 -20.85
CA LEU A 332 -22.42 -8.87 -20.77
C LEU A 332 -20.95 -8.65 -20.41
N ASN A 333 -20.27 -9.62 -19.79
CA ASN A 333 -18.87 -9.45 -19.38
C ASN A 333 -17.95 -9.28 -20.61
N GLY A 334 -17.31 -8.12 -20.72
CA GLY A 334 -16.27 -7.80 -21.70
C GLY A 334 -14.94 -7.36 -21.07
N TRP A 335 -14.90 -7.07 -19.76
CA TRP A 335 -13.68 -6.56 -19.10
C TRP A 335 -12.60 -7.63 -18.90
N ASP A 336 -12.94 -8.92 -18.92
CA ASP A 336 -11.96 -10.00 -18.86
C ASP A 336 -11.20 -10.16 -20.19
N GLU A 337 -11.90 -10.01 -21.31
CA GLU A 337 -11.26 -9.91 -22.62
C GLU A 337 -10.41 -8.64 -22.72
N GLN A 338 -10.93 -7.50 -22.28
CA GLN A 338 -10.17 -6.26 -22.18
C GLN A 338 -8.86 -6.44 -21.40
N SER A 339 -8.90 -7.13 -20.25
CA SER A 339 -7.73 -7.41 -19.45
C SER A 339 -6.68 -8.25 -20.21
N ARG A 340 -7.14 -9.30 -20.92
CA ARG A 340 -6.27 -10.16 -21.76
C ARG A 340 -5.68 -9.40 -22.94
N ASN A 341 -6.45 -8.53 -23.58
CA ASN A 341 -5.99 -7.66 -24.68
C ASN A 341 -4.80 -6.78 -24.28
N GLY A 342 -4.73 -6.41 -23.00
CA GLY A 342 -3.57 -5.70 -22.44
C GLY A 342 -2.23 -6.44 -22.65
N TYR A 343 -2.21 -7.77 -22.59
CA TYR A 343 -0.98 -8.55 -22.81
C TYR A 343 -0.52 -8.47 -24.28
N PHE A 344 -1.39 -8.79 -25.23
CA PHE A 344 -1.07 -8.79 -26.67
C PHE A 344 -0.67 -7.41 -27.18
N LEU A 345 -1.41 -6.38 -26.79
CA LEU A 345 -1.08 -5.01 -27.16
C LEU A 345 0.31 -4.63 -26.67
N ARG A 346 0.66 -4.99 -25.44
CA ARG A 346 1.96 -4.61 -24.85
C ARG A 346 3.12 -5.37 -25.46
N ILE A 347 2.90 -6.60 -25.96
CA ILE A 347 3.90 -7.27 -26.81
C ILE A 347 4.17 -6.43 -28.05
N VAL A 348 3.13 -6.01 -28.76
CA VAL A 348 3.28 -5.21 -29.98
C VAL A 348 3.90 -3.85 -29.70
N LEU A 349 3.50 -3.18 -28.61
CA LEU A 349 4.08 -1.91 -28.19
C LEU A 349 5.57 -2.06 -27.87
N LEU A 350 5.94 -3.04 -27.04
CA LEU A 350 7.34 -3.29 -26.73
C LEU A 350 8.14 -3.63 -27.99
N ARG A 351 7.58 -4.39 -28.94
CA ARG A 351 8.24 -4.66 -30.22
C ARG A 351 8.44 -3.40 -31.03
N GLY A 352 7.37 -2.64 -31.28
CA GLY A 352 7.43 -1.44 -32.12
C GLY A 352 8.37 -0.37 -31.57
N ILE A 353 8.60 -0.41 -30.26
CA ILE A 353 9.47 0.51 -29.53
C ILE A 353 10.91 -0.06 -29.41
N ALA A 354 11.08 -1.38 -29.27
CA ALA A 354 12.37 -2.02 -29.10
C ALA A 354 13.05 -2.43 -30.43
N ALA A 355 12.29 -2.75 -31.48
CA ALA A 355 12.81 -3.29 -32.74
C ALA A 355 13.38 -2.19 -33.67
N ALA A 356 14.70 -2.27 -33.90
CA ALA A 356 15.50 -1.73 -35.02
C ALA A 356 15.72 -0.20 -35.18
N GLY A 357 16.89 0.14 -35.75
CA GLY A 357 17.33 1.43 -36.31
C GLY A 357 17.74 2.56 -35.33
N PRO A 358 18.86 3.29 -35.54
CA PRO A 358 18.97 4.64 -34.99
C PRO A 358 17.83 5.50 -35.59
N PRO A 359 17.25 6.45 -34.83
CA PRO A 359 16.23 7.32 -35.42
C PRO A 359 16.84 8.09 -36.60
N GLU A 360 16.28 7.95 -37.80
CA GLU A 360 16.68 8.75 -38.98
C GLU A 360 16.17 10.19 -38.90
N VAL A 361 15.30 10.50 -37.93
CA VAL A 361 14.65 11.80 -37.82
C VAL A 361 14.98 12.44 -36.47
N GLU A 362 15.64 13.59 -36.53
CA GLU A 362 15.63 14.59 -35.45
C GLU A 362 14.16 14.93 -35.15
N VAL A 363 13.62 14.40 -34.05
CA VAL A 363 12.29 14.77 -33.61
C VAL A 363 12.36 16.24 -33.18
N GLN A 364 11.97 17.14 -34.09
CA GLN A 364 11.72 18.53 -33.73
C GLN A 364 10.60 18.54 -32.70
N PHE A 365 10.94 19.07 -31.53
CA PHE A 365 9.96 19.30 -30.47
C PHE A 365 8.96 20.35 -30.94
N ASP A 366 7.69 19.98 -30.90
CA ASP A 366 6.60 20.95 -30.80
C ASP A 366 6.62 21.49 -29.36
N THR A 367 7.37 22.58 -29.13
CA THR A 367 7.46 23.27 -27.83
C THR A 367 6.14 23.91 -27.40
N ASP A 368 5.14 23.91 -28.29
CA ASP A 368 3.86 24.58 -28.07
C ASP A 368 2.83 23.63 -27.45
N ARG A 369 3.06 22.31 -27.51
CA ARG A 369 2.29 21.29 -26.76
C ARG A 369 2.72 21.22 -25.31
N ARG A 370 2.42 22.25 -24.53
CA ARG A 370 2.53 22.20 -23.06
C ARG A 370 1.30 21.52 -22.46
N CYS A 371 1.52 20.74 -21.40
CA CYS A 371 0.43 20.18 -20.63
C CYS A 371 -0.33 21.35 -19.98
N GLY A 372 -1.65 21.42 -20.14
CA GLY A 372 -2.47 22.47 -19.51
C GLY A 372 -2.50 22.40 -17.98
N ASN A 373 -2.02 21.31 -17.37
CA ASN A 373 -1.97 21.17 -15.92
C ASN A 373 -0.72 21.86 -15.34
N PRO A 374 -0.85 22.93 -14.53
CA PRO A 374 0.29 23.62 -13.94
C PRO A 374 1.16 22.74 -13.02
N ARG A 375 0.64 21.59 -12.54
CA ARG A 375 1.39 20.63 -11.71
C ARG A 375 2.24 19.63 -12.51
N CYS A 376 2.12 19.63 -13.83
CA CYS A 376 2.86 18.71 -14.70
C CYS A 376 4.34 19.12 -14.75
N VAL A 377 5.24 18.19 -14.41
CA VAL A 377 6.69 18.47 -14.35
C VAL A 377 7.28 18.79 -15.72
N SER A 378 6.55 18.50 -16.81
CA SER A 378 6.96 18.88 -18.17
C SER A 378 6.75 20.36 -18.50
N ASN A 379 6.12 21.16 -17.63
CA ASN A 379 5.85 22.58 -17.89
C ASN A 379 7.01 23.50 -17.46
N GLU A 380 7.86 23.06 -16.53
CA GLU A 380 8.90 23.87 -15.89
C GLU A 380 10.28 23.76 -16.59
N VAL A 381 10.31 23.53 -17.90
CA VAL A 381 11.56 23.22 -18.65
C VAL A 381 12.52 24.42 -18.81
N ASN A 382 12.29 25.55 -18.13
CA ASN A 382 13.26 26.65 -18.00
C ASN A 382 13.80 26.77 -16.57
N GLY A 383 14.74 25.89 -16.19
CA GLY A 383 15.60 26.10 -15.00
C GLY A 383 15.73 24.93 -14.04
N GLN A 384 14.83 23.94 -14.07
CA GLN A 384 15.01 22.71 -13.28
C GLN A 384 16.06 21.79 -13.90
N ARG A 385 16.95 21.22 -13.07
CA ARG A 385 17.94 20.21 -13.49
C ARG A 385 17.49 18.77 -13.21
N GLU A 386 16.65 18.56 -12.21
CA GLU A 386 16.32 17.25 -11.65
C GLU A 386 14.89 17.24 -11.10
N VAL A 387 14.23 16.07 -11.13
CA VAL A 387 12.90 15.85 -10.54
C VAL A 387 13.00 14.81 -9.43
N VAL A 388 12.59 15.20 -8.22
CA VAL A 388 12.52 14.30 -7.07
C VAL A 388 11.21 13.49 -7.17
N PRO A 389 11.24 12.14 -7.08
CA PRO A 389 10.03 11.34 -7.03
C PRO A 389 9.13 11.80 -5.88
N ALA A 390 7.82 11.92 -6.10
CA ALA A 390 6.85 12.15 -5.02
C ALA A 390 6.67 10.89 -4.14
N MET A 391 7.77 10.41 -3.55
CA MET A 391 7.82 9.33 -2.56
C MET A 391 8.14 9.83 -1.15
N VAL A 392 8.42 11.14 -1.01
CA VAL A 392 8.71 11.77 0.27
C VAL A 392 7.47 12.53 0.75
N LYS A 393 6.83 12.03 1.81
CA LYS A 393 6.09 12.92 2.71
C LYS A 393 7.14 13.85 3.30
N ASP A 394 7.11 15.13 2.95
CA ASP A 394 7.99 16.13 3.55
C ASP A 394 8.01 16.00 5.07
N SER A 395 9.16 15.55 5.58
CA SER A 395 9.43 15.36 7.01
C SER A 395 9.44 16.67 7.81
N ALA A 396 9.05 17.80 7.22
CA ALA A 396 9.01 19.12 7.83
C ALA A 396 7.59 19.63 8.17
N VAL A 397 6.51 19.00 7.66
CA VAL A 397 5.13 19.45 7.92
C VAL A 397 4.40 18.56 8.96
N LEU A 398 5.03 17.47 9.39
CA LEU A 398 4.44 16.46 10.28
C LEU A 398 4.49 16.78 11.79
N MET A 399 4.69 18.04 12.18
CA MET A 399 4.75 18.41 13.60
C MET A 399 3.58 19.27 14.10
N SER A 400 2.58 19.59 13.26
CA SER A 400 1.45 20.44 13.70
C SER A 400 0.03 19.91 13.46
N CYS A 401 -0.17 18.80 12.73
CA CYS A 401 -1.53 18.29 12.42
C CYS A 401 -1.86 16.87 12.94
N CYS A 402 -0.99 16.25 13.75
CA CYS A 402 -1.18 14.86 14.20
C CYS A 402 -2.10 14.65 15.41
N LEU A 403 -2.94 15.63 15.77
CA LEU A 403 -3.92 15.49 16.85
C LEU A 403 -5.31 15.86 16.34
N THR A 404 -5.93 15.01 15.49
CA THR A 404 -7.40 14.66 15.56
C THR A 404 -8.00 13.87 14.39
N ALA A 405 -7.34 13.60 13.25
CA ALA A 405 -8.11 13.27 12.02
C ALA A 405 -7.94 11.89 11.33
N GLN A 406 -7.20 10.89 11.85
CA GLN A 406 -6.97 9.62 11.11
C GLN A 406 -7.30 8.32 11.86
N TYR A 407 -8.45 8.25 12.53
CA TYR A 407 -8.89 6.99 13.17
C TYR A 407 -10.28 6.47 12.73
N ARG A 408 -10.76 6.77 11.52
CA ARG A 408 -12.00 6.12 11.02
C ARG A 408 -11.95 5.91 9.52
N GLN A 409 -11.61 4.68 9.12
CA GLN A 409 -12.08 3.93 7.93
C GLN A 409 -11.00 2.93 7.48
N MET A 410 -10.77 1.92 8.31
CA MET A 410 -10.27 0.61 7.89
C MET A 410 -11.24 -0.40 8.49
N THR A 411 -12.25 -0.77 7.72
CA THR A 411 -13.06 -1.96 7.99
C THR A 411 -13.10 -2.77 6.69
N ASP A 412 -12.70 -4.02 6.84
CA ASP A 412 -13.10 -5.25 6.16
C ASP A 412 -13.20 -5.25 4.62
N ASP A 413 -12.39 -6.12 3.99
CA ASP A 413 -12.78 -7.05 2.89
C ASP A 413 -11.64 -7.48 1.92
N ASP A 414 -10.35 -7.26 2.23
CA ASP A 414 -9.22 -7.68 1.36
C ASP A 414 -8.42 -8.92 1.87
N GLU A 415 -9.05 -9.91 2.52
CA GLU A 415 -8.34 -11.14 2.93
C GLU A 415 -9.14 -12.43 2.69
N MET A 416 -9.29 -12.82 1.43
CA MET A 416 -9.59 -14.23 1.06
C MET A 416 -8.89 -14.63 -0.25
N ALA A 417 -7.55 -14.66 -0.27
CA ALA A 417 -6.76 -15.66 -1.00
C ALA A 417 -5.27 -15.36 -0.86
N VAL A 418 -4.58 -16.11 0.00
CA VAL A 418 -3.27 -16.76 -0.18
C VAL A 418 -2.78 -17.19 1.22
N ASP A 419 -2.91 -18.50 1.46
CA ASP A 419 -1.97 -19.37 2.17
C ASP A 419 -1.68 -19.18 3.68
N GLY A 420 -2.21 -20.12 4.49
CA GLY A 420 -1.49 -20.78 5.59
C GLY A 420 -1.04 -20.03 6.85
N SER A 421 -1.17 -18.71 7.00
CA SER A 421 -0.44 -17.98 8.07
C SER A 421 -1.23 -17.02 8.97
N ARG A 422 -2.56 -16.86 8.81
CA ARG A 422 -3.36 -16.04 9.73
C ARG A 422 -3.31 -16.63 11.15
N ARG A 423 -2.78 -15.86 12.11
CA ARG A 423 -2.77 -16.23 13.53
C ARG A 423 -4.15 -15.95 14.14
N PRO A 424 -4.70 -16.85 14.97
CA PRO A 424 -6.00 -16.63 15.56
C PRO A 424 -5.97 -15.46 16.55
N LEU A 425 -7.09 -14.75 16.70
CA LEU A 425 -7.18 -13.54 17.54
C LEU A 425 -6.70 -13.76 18.98
N TRP A 426 -7.03 -14.91 19.58
CA TRP A 426 -6.58 -15.24 20.94
C TRP A 426 -5.05 -15.29 21.05
N TRP A 427 -4.35 -15.74 20.00
CA TRP A 427 -2.89 -15.79 19.98
C TRP A 427 -2.31 -14.38 19.90
N ILE A 428 -2.91 -13.52 19.08
CA ILE A 428 -2.52 -12.09 18.97
C ILE A 428 -2.76 -11.37 20.30
N LEU A 429 -3.90 -11.61 20.94
CA LEU A 429 -4.21 -11.04 22.25
C LEU A 429 -3.20 -11.47 23.32
N LEU A 430 -2.75 -12.72 23.30
CA LEU A 430 -1.71 -13.22 24.22
C LEU A 430 -0.33 -12.65 23.92
N LEU A 431 0.07 -12.60 22.64
CA LEU A 431 1.35 -12.03 22.22
C LEU A 431 1.45 -10.55 22.63
N THR A 432 0.36 -9.81 22.49
CA THR A 432 0.30 -8.35 22.74
C THR A 432 0.06 -7.99 24.21
N LEU A 433 0.07 -8.97 25.12
CA LEU A 433 -0.20 -8.76 26.55
C LEU A 433 0.93 -8.02 27.28
N GLY A 434 2.20 -8.20 26.90
CA GLY A 434 3.36 -7.59 27.57
C GLY A 434 3.30 -6.05 27.75
N PRO A 435 2.84 -5.28 26.74
CA PRO A 435 2.53 -3.86 26.87
C PRO A 435 1.61 -3.47 28.05
N PHE A 436 0.73 -4.38 28.51
CA PHE A 436 -0.04 -4.17 29.75
C PHE A 436 0.90 -4.00 30.95
N GLY A 437 1.87 -4.90 31.13
CA GLY A 437 2.84 -4.85 32.24
C GLY A 437 3.67 -3.57 32.22
N VAL A 438 4.22 -3.21 31.06
CA VAL A 438 5.01 -1.97 30.89
C VAL A 438 4.20 -0.72 31.28
N SER A 439 2.99 -0.61 30.77
CA SER A 439 2.13 0.56 31.04
C SER A 439 1.66 0.62 32.49
N PHE A 440 1.39 -0.53 33.10
CA PHE A 440 1.10 -0.64 34.52
C PHE A 440 2.29 -0.21 35.38
N GLY A 441 3.52 -0.61 35.00
CA GLY A 441 4.76 -0.17 35.65
C GLY A 441 4.94 1.35 35.61
N PHE A 442 4.69 1.98 34.45
CA PHE A 442 4.71 3.44 34.33
C PHE A 442 3.64 4.11 35.19
N ALA A 443 2.42 3.55 35.26
CA ALA A 443 1.37 4.09 36.13
C ALA A 443 1.76 4.05 37.62
N LEU A 444 2.39 2.97 38.10
CA LEU A 444 2.95 2.90 39.45
C LEU A 444 4.03 3.97 39.67
N GLN A 445 4.91 4.15 38.68
CA GLN A 445 5.98 5.14 38.72
C GLN A 445 5.41 6.55 38.92
N PHE A 446 4.43 6.93 38.10
CA PHE A 446 3.79 8.24 38.14
C PHE A 446 2.99 8.47 39.42
N ALA A 447 2.32 7.44 39.93
CA ALA A 447 1.38 7.57 41.05
C ALA A 447 2.03 7.49 42.44
N LEU A 448 2.98 6.57 42.66
CA LEU A 448 3.43 6.19 44.01
C LEU A 448 4.84 6.67 44.34
N LEU A 449 5.73 6.73 43.36
CA LEU A 449 7.16 6.86 43.65
C LEU A 449 7.54 8.29 44.06
N THR A 450 6.89 9.32 43.52
CA THR A 450 7.14 10.71 43.97
C THR A 450 6.71 10.91 45.44
N PRO A 451 5.46 10.56 45.84
CA PRO A 451 5.06 10.61 47.25
C PRO A 451 5.93 9.78 48.19
N PHE A 452 6.40 8.60 47.74
CA PHE A 452 7.28 7.75 48.53
C PHE A 452 8.67 8.37 48.71
N GLY A 453 9.26 8.93 47.64
CA GLY A 453 10.52 9.67 47.73
C GLY A 453 10.46 10.86 48.69
N MET A 454 9.33 11.58 48.70
CA MET A 454 9.12 12.68 49.65
C MET A 454 9.07 12.21 51.10
N LYS A 455 8.55 11.00 51.38
CA LYS A 455 8.60 10.40 52.73
C LYS A 455 10.02 10.05 53.17
N LEU A 456 10.91 9.74 52.24
CA LEU A 456 12.34 9.49 52.52
C LEU A 456 13.13 10.80 52.73
N GLY A 457 12.49 11.96 52.60
CA GLY A 457 13.12 13.28 52.77
C GLY A 457 13.64 13.92 51.48
N ILE A 458 13.27 13.39 50.30
CA ILE A 458 13.60 14.03 49.01
C ILE A 458 12.72 15.27 48.84
N SER A 459 13.35 16.43 48.62
CA SER A 459 12.61 17.67 48.36
C SER A 459 11.81 17.62 47.06
N GLU A 460 10.78 18.45 46.94
CA GLU A 460 9.97 18.57 45.71
C GLU A 460 10.83 18.95 44.48
N THR A 461 11.83 19.80 44.68
CA THR A 461 12.82 20.17 43.65
C THR A 461 13.71 19.01 43.23
N MET A 462 14.16 18.18 44.17
CA MET A 462 14.98 17.00 43.88
C MET A 462 14.18 15.88 43.21
N SER A 463 12.87 15.80 43.49
CA SER A 463 11.96 14.88 42.80
C SER A 463 11.84 15.22 41.32
N SER A 464 11.91 16.50 40.94
CA SER A 464 11.92 16.91 39.52
C SER A 464 13.17 16.42 38.77
N TYR A 465 14.34 16.41 39.44
CA TYR A 465 15.57 15.84 38.87
C TYR A 465 15.51 14.31 38.77
N LEU A 466 14.83 13.64 39.69
CA LEU A 466 14.63 12.19 39.64
C LEU A 466 13.90 11.78 38.34
N TRP A 467 12.94 12.58 37.88
CA TRP A 467 12.18 12.37 36.65
C TRP A 467 12.94 12.62 35.35
N LEU A 468 14.18 13.14 35.41
CA LEU A 468 15.06 13.16 34.23
C LEU A 468 15.35 11.74 33.71
N CYS A 469 15.11 10.70 34.51
CA CYS A 469 15.25 9.33 34.07
C CYS A 469 14.44 9.06 32.79
N GLY A 470 13.17 9.50 32.68
CA GLY A 470 12.30 9.13 31.57
C GLY A 470 12.84 9.59 30.20
N PRO A 471 13.17 10.89 30.01
CA PRO A 471 13.80 11.35 28.78
C PRO A 471 15.18 10.73 28.53
N VAL A 472 15.99 10.56 29.57
CA VAL A 472 17.38 10.05 29.44
C VAL A 472 17.39 8.57 29.07
N THR A 473 16.64 7.73 29.79
CA THR A 473 16.51 6.30 29.50
C THR A 473 15.80 6.09 28.18
N GLY A 474 14.75 6.87 27.87
CA GLY A 474 14.07 6.80 26.57
C GLY A 474 15.02 7.06 25.39
N MET A 475 15.88 8.08 25.51
CA MET A 475 16.84 8.46 24.48
C MET A 475 18.00 7.46 24.33
N ILE A 476 18.46 6.87 25.43
CA ILE A 476 19.66 6.00 25.45
C ILE A 476 19.29 4.52 25.37
N VAL A 477 18.40 4.06 26.24
CA VAL A 477 18.07 2.64 26.41
C VAL A 477 17.29 2.11 25.21
N GLN A 478 16.29 2.83 24.70
CA GLN A 478 15.45 2.32 23.61
C GLN A 478 16.25 2.05 22.32
N PRO A 479 17.09 2.98 21.79
CA PRO A 479 17.89 2.70 20.59
C PRO A 479 18.97 1.65 20.83
N LEU A 480 19.60 1.67 22.00
CA LEU A 480 20.67 0.72 22.35
C LEU A 480 20.13 -0.71 22.42
N VAL A 481 19.04 -0.93 23.16
CA VAL A 481 18.42 -2.26 23.30
C VAL A 481 17.80 -2.71 21.99
N GLY A 482 17.24 -1.81 21.18
CA GLY A 482 16.80 -2.13 19.82
C GLY A 482 17.94 -2.79 19.02
N ARG A 483 19.08 -2.12 18.93
CA ARG A 483 20.27 -2.61 18.21
C ARG A 483 20.87 -3.88 18.83
N LEU A 484 21.01 -3.94 20.15
CA LEU A 484 21.59 -5.11 20.84
C LEU A 484 20.70 -6.35 20.72
N SER A 485 19.39 -6.17 20.78
CA SER A 485 18.43 -7.27 20.59
C SER A 485 18.34 -7.73 19.14
N ASP A 486 18.56 -6.85 18.14
CA ASP A 486 18.67 -7.25 16.73
C ASP A 486 19.84 -8.21 16.48
N GLN A 487 20.95 -8.02 17.19
CA GLN A 487 22.20 -8.78 17.02
C GLN A 487 22.23 -10.09 17.82
N CYS A 488 21.19 -10.39 18.58
CA CYS A 488 21.15 -11.56 19.45
C CYS A 488 20.79 -12.85 18.69
N GLN A 489 21.64 -13.88 18.82
CA GLN A 489 21.49 -15.18 18.15
C GLN A 489 21.08 -16.32 19.11
N ASN A 490 20.40 -16.00 20.21
CA ASN A 490 20.04 -17.00 21.22
C ASN A 490 19.00 -18.02 20.71
N LYS A 491 19.05 -19.25 21.22
CA LYS A 491 18.14 -20.37 20.90
C LYS A 491 16.68 -20.12 21.25
N TRP A 492 16.40 -19.14 22.13
CA TRP A 492 15.05 -18.72 22.51
C TRP A 492 14.52 -17.57 21.64
N GLY A 493 15.26 -17.16 20.61
CA GLY A 493 14.95 -16.03 19.74
C GLY A 493 15.73 -14.77 20.11
N ARG A 494 15.73 -13.78 19.20
CA ARG A 494 16.52 -12.54 19.33
C ARG A 494 16.00 -11.58 20.41
N ARG A 495 14.68 -11.50 20.60
CA ARG A 495 14.02 -10.54 21.50
C ARG A 495 13.81 -11.06 22.92
N ARG A 496 13.46 -12.34 23.06
CA ARG A 496 13.01 -12.94 24.34
C ARG A 496 14.05 -12.90 25.49
N PRO A 497 15.37 -13.05 25.26
CA PRO A 497 16.36 -12.90 26.32
C PRO A 497 16.38 -11.50 26.94
N TYR A 498 16.15 -10.47 26.12
CA TYR A 498 16.06 -9.07 26.60
C TYR A 498 14.74 -8.80 27.31
N ALA A 499 13.65 -9.45 26.89
CA ALA A 499 12.39 -9.41 27.63
C ALA A 499 12.57 -10.02 29.02
N LEU A 500 13.11 -11.24 29.12
CA LEU A 500 13.35 -11.90 30.40
C LEU A 500 14.31 -11.11 31.29
N GLY A 501 15.42 -10.61 30.72
CA GLY A 501 16.38 -9.79 31.44
C GLY A 501 15.75 -8.49 31.96
N GLY A 502 14.96 -7.81 31.13
CA GLY A 502 14.17 -6.64 31.54
C GLY A 502 13.24 -6.98 32.70
N THR A 503 12.43 -8.03 32.59
CA THR A 503 11.51 -8.45 33.65
C THR A 503 12.24 -8.75 34.97
N ILE A 504 13.39 -9.43 34.94
CA ILE A 504 14.17 -9.70 36.16
C ILE A 504 14.65 -8.40 36.81
N VAL A 505 15.20 -7.47 36.00
CA VAL A 505 15.68 -6.17 36.49
C VAL A 505 14.53 -5.31 37.01
N LEU A 506 13.36 -5.39 36.37
CA LEU A 506 12.12 -4.74 36.82
C LEU A 506 11.69 -5.25 38.20
N LEU A 507 11.68 -6.57 38.41
CA LEU A 507 11.31 -7.16 39.70
C LEU A 507 12.30 -6.80 40.81
N ILE A 508 13.60 -6.85 40.52
CA ILE A 508 14.64 -6.46 41.48
C ILE A 508 14.50 -4.99 41.87
N SER A 509 14.31 -4.10 40.89
CA SER A 509 14.18 -2.66 41.16
C SER A 509 12.93 -2.35 42.00
N LEU A 510 11.80 -2.97 41.70
CA LEU A 510 10.58 -2.83 42.50
C LEU A 510 10.74 -3.36 43.93
N PHE A 511 11.42 -4.50 44.11
CA PHE A 511 11.75 -5.02 45.44
C PHE A 511 12.63 -4.03 46.23
N LEU A 512 13.69 -3.51 45.60
CA LEU A 512 14.56 -2.54 46.24
C LEU A 512 13.84 -1.23 46.60
N ILE A 513 12.87 -0.81 45.79
CA ILE A 513 12.00 0.34 46.09
C ILE A 513 11.11 0.03 47.30
N ALA A 514 10.43 -1.12 47.31
CA ALA A 514 9.47 -1.47 48.35
C ALA A 514 10.10 -1.66 49.74
N TRP A 515 11.35 -2.13 49.78
CA TRP A 515 12.12 -2.37 51.01
C TRP A 515 13.24 -1.35 51.23
N SER A 516 13.22 -0.21 50.53
CA SER A 516 14.32 0.76 50.60
C SER A 516 14.58 1.27 52.03
N LEU A 517 13.53 1.44 52.84
CA LEU A 517 13.63 1.90 54.23
C LEU A 517 14.30 0.84 55.12
N ASP A 518 13.85 -0.40 55.05
CA ASP A 518 14.40 -1.52 55.84
C ASP A 518 15.86 -1.80 55.48
N LEU A 519 16.17 -1.76 54.18
CA LEU A 519 17.53 -1.92 53.67
C LEU A 519 18.43 -0.74 54.10
N GLY A 520 17.89 0.48 54.14
CA GLY A 520 18.60 1.64 54.66
C GLY A 520 18.97 1.47 56.13
N VAL A 521 18.02 1.02 56.96
CA VAL A 521 18.27 0.74 58.39
C VAL A 521 19.33 -0.35 58.56
N LEU A 522 19.29 -1.40 57.75
CA LEU A 522 20.30 -2.46 57.74
C LEU A 522 21.71 -1.93 57.42
N LEU A 523 21.80 -0.93 56.53
CA LEU A 523 23.05 -0.27 56.13
C LEU A 523 23.49 0.86 57.06
N GLY A 524 22.73 1.13 58.13
CA GLY A 524 23.11 2.05 59.19
C GLY A 524 22.38 3.39 59.20
N ASP A 525 21.22 3.49 58.53
CA ASP A 525 20.27 4.60 58.75
C ASP A 525 19.70 4.51 60.18
N ARG A 526 19.60 5.67 60.86
CA ARG A 526 19.09 5.76 62.25
C ARG A 526 18.27 7.03 62.44
N GLY A 527 17.14 6.91 63.15
CA GLY A 527 16.29 8.05 63.46
C GLY A 527 15.72 8.69 62.19
N THR A 528 16.04 9.96 61.95
CA THR A 528 15.61 10.74 60.77
C THR A 528 16.63 10.75 59.63
N ASP A 529 17.78 10.07 59.79
CA ASP A 529 18.78 9.94 58.72
C ASP A 529 18.40 8.77 57.80
N HIS A 530 17.95 9.09 56.58
CA HIS A 530 17.52 8.13 55.56
C HIS A 530 18.45 8.12 54.33
N ARG A 531 19.73 8.45 54.51
CA ARG A 531 20.70 8.56 53.41
C ARG A 531 20.82 7.28 52.58
N TRP A 532 20.89 6.11 53.21
CA TRP A 532 21.05 4.85 52.49
C TRP A 532 19.74 4.41 51.84
N ALA A 533 18.61 4.58 52.55
CA ALA A 533 17.28 4.34 51.99
C ALA A 533 17.01 5.22 50.76
N THR A 534 17.40 6.50 50.82
CA THR A 534 17.26 7.45 49.71
C THR A 534 18.13 7.05 48.52
N LEU A 535 19.39 6.66 48.76
CA LEU A 535 20.29 6.23 47.68
C LEU A 535 19.76 4.97 46.98
N ILE A 536 19.33 3.96 47.75
CA ILE A 536 18.73 2.73 47.21
C ILE A 536 17.50 3.06 46.38
N PHE A 537 16.62 3.92 46.91
CA PHE A 537 15.41 4.34 46.22
C PHE A 537 15.72 5.03 44.88
N VAL A 538 16.62 6.01 44.87
CA VAL A 538 16.98 6.77 43.65
C VAL A 538 17.58 5.86 42.58
N LEU A 539 18.53 4.98 42.94
CA LEU A 539 19.14 4.05 41.99
C LEU A 539 18.12 3.05 41.45
N SER A 540 17.26 2.53 42.32
CA SER A 540 16.24 1.56 41.95
C SER A 540 15.13 2.19 41.11
N PHE A 541 14.79 3.46 41.33
CA PHE A 541 13.88 4.23 40.50
C PHE A 541 14.39 4.35 39.06
N TRP A 542 15.67 4.71 38.88
CA TRP A 542 16.28 4.79 37.55
C TRP A 542 16.39 3.43 36.87
N LEU A 543 16.69 2.39 37.65
CA LEU A 543 16.76 1.02 37.14
C LEU A 543 15.38 0.50 36.72
N PHE A 544 14.34 0.83 37.48
CA PHE A 544 12.95 0.52 37.18
C PHE A 544 12.49 1.18 35.87
N ASP A 545 12.75 2.48 35.73
CA ASP A 545 12.43 3.25 34.52
C ASP A 545 13.18 2.73 33.28
N ALA A 546 14.49 2.47 33.41
CA ALA A 546 15.28 1.88 32.34
C ALA A 546 14.73 0.51 31.92
N SER A 547 14.32 -0.32 32.88
CA SER A 547 13.77 -1.64 32.61
C SER A 547 12.40 -1.58 31.89
N ASN A 548 11.51 -0.68 32.29
CA ASN A 548 10.26 -0.43 31.57
C ASN A 548 10.52 -0.03 30.11
N ASN A 549 11.55 0.80 29.86
CA ASN A 549 11.96 1.19 28.51
C ASN A 549 12.54 0.02 27.69
N VAL A 550 13.30 -0.89 28.31
CA VAL A 550 13.75 -2.16 27.68
C VAL A 550 12.55 -2.99 27.24
N LEU A 551 11.60 -3.24 28.15
CA LEU A 551 10.43 -4.07 27.87
C LEU A 551 9.54 -3.43 26.80
N ALA A 552 9.34 -2.11 26.84
CA ALA A 552 8.56 -1.37 25.85
C ALA A 552 9.05 -1.58 24.41
N VAL A 553 10.37 -1.47 24.20
CA VAL A 553 10.96 -1.62 22.85
C VAL A 553 10.96 -3.09 22.41
N VAL A 554 11.28 -4.01 23.32
CA VAL A 554 11.39 -5.44 23.03
C VAL A 554 10.02 -6.04 22.68
N PHE A 555 8.96 -5.70 23.43
CA PHE A 555 7.61 -6.19 23.11
C PHE A 555 7.06 -5.62 21.80
N ARG A 556 7.30 -4.34 21.52
CA ARG A 556 6.92 -3.73 20.23
C ARG A 556 7.63 -4.41 19.07
N ALA A 557 8.92 -4.65 19.19
CA ALA A 557 9.71 -5.35 18.17
C ALA A 557 9.32 -6.83 18.04
N LEU A 558 8.94 -7.49 19.13
CA LEU A 558 8.48 -8.88 19.10
C LEU A 558 7.17 -9.01 18.30
N ILE A 559 6.26 -8.04 18.40
CA ILE A 559 5.01 -8.02 17.61
C ILE A 559 5.32 -7.90 16.11
N SER A 560 6.19 -6.97 15.73
CA SER A 560 6.59 -6.83 14.32
C SER A 560 7.37 -8.02 13.76
N ASP A 561 8.11 -8.73 14.62
CA ASP A 561 8.92 -9.89 14.19
C ASP A 561 8.07 -11.18 14.05
N THR A 562 6.86 -11.23 14.62
CA THR A 562 6.08 -12.49 14.75
C THR A 562 4.69 -12.45 14.11
N VAL A 563 4.07 -11.28 13.97
CA VAL A 563 2.74 -11.12 13.39
C VAL A 563 2.87 -10.89 11.87
N PRO A 564 2.10 -11.61 11.03
CA PRO A 564 2.05 -11.35 9.60
C PRO A 564 1.65 -9.90 9.28
N ASP A 565 2.16 -9.34 8.18
CA ASP A 565 1.91 -7.94 7.80
C ASP A 565 0.42 -7.59 7.71
N SER A 566 -0.42 -8.55 7.31
CA SER A 566 -1.88 -8.36 7.23
C SER A 566 -2.56 -8.20 8.59
N GLN A 567 -2.01 -8.77 9.67
CA GLN A 567 -2.54 -8.71 11.03
C GLN A 567 -1.80 -7.72 11.94
N LEU A 568 -0.76 -7.06 11.42
CA LEU A 568 0.09 -6.18 12.22
C LEU A 568 -0.68 -4.97 12.77
N SER A 569 -1.61 -4.41 11.99
CA SER A 569 -2.49 -3.32 12.43
C SER A 569 -3.42 -3.74 13.59
N LEU A 570 -3.97 -4.95 13.51
CA LEU A 570 -4.79 -5.54 14.57
C LEU A 570 -3.95 -5.77 15.83
N ALA A 571 -2.74 -6.31 15.70
CA ALA A 571 -1.84 -6.54 16.82
C ALA A 571 -1.42 -5.24 17.52
N TYR A 572 -1.08 -4.19 16.77
CA TYR A 572 -0.80 -2.88 17.37
C TYR A 572 -2.05 -2.28 18.04
N SER A 573 -3.23 -2.48 17.48
CA SER A 573 -4.49 -2.04 18.12
C SER A 573 -4.73 -2.78 19.44
N CYS A 574 -4.54 -4.10 19.48
CA CYS A 574 -4.60 -4.89 20.71
C CYS A 574 -3.56 -4.43 21.75
N GLN A 575 -2.32 -4.16 21.32
CA GLN A 575 -1.29 -3.58 22.18
C GLN A 575 -1.74 -2.26 22.81
N GLN A 576 -2.38 -1.36 22.04
CA GLN A 576 -2.85 -0.08 22.58
C GLN A 576 -3.99 -0.26 23.58
N CYS A 577 -4.88 -1.24 23.37
CA CYS A 577 -5.89 -1.61 24.36
C CYS A 577 -5.25 -2.12 25.66
N TRP A 578 -4.25 -3.02 25.56
CA TRP A 578 -3.51 -3.51 26.71
C TRP A 578 -2.77 -2.41 27.46
N TRP A 579 -2.17 -1.47 26.72
CA TRP A 579 -1.52 -0.28 27.29
C TRP A 579 -2.50 0.60 28.08
N ALA A 580 -3.69 0.85 27.53
CA ALA A 580 -4.72 1.63 28.23
C ALA A 580 -5.21 0.91 29.50
N LEU A 581 -5.48 -0.40 29.40
CA LEU A 581 -5.90 -1.23 30.53
C LEU A 581 -4.84 -1.30 31.63
N GLY A 582 -3.55 -1.40 31.28
CA GLY A 582 -2.45 -1.41 32.24
C GLY A 582 -2.34 -0.07 32.97
N MET A 583 -2.44 1.06 32.25
CA MET A 583 -2.47 2.38 32.89
C MET A 583 -3.65 2.54 33.87
N ILE A 584 -4.86 2.19 33.43
CA ILE A 584 -6.07 2.30 34.27
C ILE A 584 -5.94 1.42 35.51
N SER A 585 -5.54 0.16 35.33
CA SER A 585 -5.38 -0.79 36.43
C SER A 585 -4.30 -0.33 37.40
N GLY A 586 -3.17 0.20 36.91
CA GLY A 586 -2.09 0.72 37.74
C GLY A 586 -2.55 1.87 38.62
N TYR A 587 -3.17 2.91 38.05
CA TYR A 587 -3.70 4.03 38.82
C TYR A 587 -4.80 3.62 39.81
N PHE A 588 -5.64 2.65 39.43
CA PHE A 588 -6.68 2.11 40.31
C PHE A 588 -6.08 1.35 41.51
N CYS A 589 -5.10 0.47 41.27
CA CYS A 589 -4.38 -0.26 42.32
C CYS A 589 -3.71 0.69 43.34
N CYS A 590 -3.19 1.82 42.89
CA CYS A 590 -2.60 2.85 43.76
C CYS A 590 -3.62 3.53 44.68
N ARG A 591 -4.91 3.49 44.35
CA ARG A 591 -6.00 4.14 45.11
C ARG A 591 -6.67 3.20 46.11
N LEU A 592 -6.45 1.88 46.00
CA LEU A 592 -6.92 0.91 46.98
C LEU A 592 -6.14 1.09 48.28
N SER A 593 -6.86 1.20 49.41
CA SER A 593 -6.23 1.35 50.73
C SER A 593 -5.73 -0.01 51.23
N TRP A 594 -4.45 -0.29 51.01
CA TRP A 594 -3.76 -1.52 51.47
C TRP A 594 -3.51 -1.57 52.99
N ALA A 595 -4.00 -0.57 53.74
CA ALA A 595 -3.76 -0.44 55.18
C ALA A 595 -4.39 -1.57 56.04
N SER A 596 -5.31 -2.36 55.49
CA SER A 596 -5.99 -3.46 56.20
C SER A 596 -5.28 -4.83 56.08
N VAL A 597 -4.31 -4.98 55.17
CA VAL A 597 -3.60 -6.26 54.95
C VAL A 597 -2.29 -6.24 55.75
N ARG A 598 -2.30 -6.80 56.97
CA ARG A 598 -1.08 -7.00 57.78
C ARG A 598 -0.59 -8.44 57.65
N VAL A 599 0.25 -8.70 56.67
CA VAL A 599 1.02 -9.94 56.59
C VAL A 599 2.49 -9.59 56.85
N TRP A 600 3.02 -10.03 57.99
CA TRP A 600 4.39 -9.77 58.47
C TRP A 600 4.69 -8.30 58.80
N ALA A 601 5.66 -8.10 59.71
CA ALA A 601 5.93 -6.85 60.42
C ALA A 601 6.59 -5.75 59.54
N SER A 602 5.99 -5.41 58.40
CA SER A 602 6.36 -4.26 57.56
C SER A 602 5.21 -3.25 57.45
N ASP A 603 5.55 -1.97 57.27
CA ASP A 603 4.58 -0.89 57.11
C ASP A 603 3.72 -1.10 55.84
N GLY A 604 2.45 -0.69 55.87
CA GLY A 604 1.50 -0.87 54.75
C GLY A 604 1.92 -0.24 53.41
N ALA A 605 2.95 0.61 53.41
CA ALA A 605 3.58 1.14 52.21
C ALA A 605 4.31 0.05 51.40
N SER A 606 4.99 -0.90 52.05
CA SER A 606 5.71 -1.99 51.38
C SER A 606 4.76 -2.94 50.64
N TRP A 607 3.56 -3.16 51.19
CA TRP A 607 2.53 -4.01 50.57
C TRP A 607 1.79 -3.35 49.41
N SER A 608 1.62 -2.02 49.44
CA SER A 608 1.08 -1.26 48.30
C SER A 608 1.96 -1.31 47.05
N VAL A 609 3.24 -1.69 47.20
CA VAL A 609 4.22 -1.89 46.12
C VAL A 609 4.44 -3.39 45.81
N ALA A 610 4.19 -4.30 46.76
CA ALA A 610 4.35 -5.75 46.60
C ALA A 610 3.18 -6.47 45.91
N SER A 611 1.94 -6.01 46.05
CA SER A 611 0.78 -6.59 45.34
C SER A 611 0.76 -6.31 43.82
N PRO A 612 1.18 -5.13 43.32
CA PRO A 612 1.37 -4.87 41.89
C PRO A 612 2.53 -5.68 41.28
N LEU A 613 3.55 -5.99 42.09
CA LEU A 613 4.74 -6.77 41.76
C LEU A 613 4.39 -8.20 41.30
N LEU A 614 3.43 -8.86 41.95
CA LEU A 614 2.96 -10.20 41.59
C LEU A 614 2.10 -10.20 40.32
N ALA A 615 1.30 -9.16 40.10
CA ALA A 615 0.50 -8.98 38.89
C ALA A 615 1.37 -8.71 37.64
N LEU A 616 2.44 -7.91 37.79
CA LEU A 616 3.46 -7.67 36.76
C LEU A 616 4.25 -8.95 36.42
N MET A 617 4.60 -9.73 37.44
CA MET A 617 5.36 -10.97 37.29
C MET A 617 4.64 -12.01 36.44
N GLY A 618 3.33 -12.18 36.58
CA GLY A 618 2.54 -13.12 35.78
C GLY A 618 2.46 -12.72 34.30
N VAL A 619 2.22 -11.43 34.04
CA VAL A 619 2.02 -10.90 32.68
C VAL A 619 3.31 -10.97 31.86
N ASP A 620 4.44 -10.52 32.39
CA ASP A 620 5.69 -10.43 31.62
C ASP A 620 6.37 -11.78 31.41
N LEU A 621 6.30 -12.69 32.40
CA LEU A 621 6.85 -14.05 32.28
C LEU A 621 6.07 -14.91 31.27
N SER A 622 4.78 -14.64 31.08
CA SER A 622 3.93 -15.40 30.16
C SER A 622 4.24 -15.15 28.68
N VAL A 623 4.70 -13.95 28.32
CA VAL A 623 5.08 -13.56 26.95
C VAL A 623 6.49 -14.08 26.60
N ALA A 624 7.35 -14.30 27.60
CA ALA A 624 8.71 -14.81 27.42
C ALA A 624 8.79 -16.33 27.15
N CYS A 625 7.71 -17.09 27.41
CA CYS A 625 7.76 -18.54 27.56
C CYS A 625 7.48 -19.43 26.32
N PRO A 626 6.78 -19.03 25.24
CA PRO A 626 6.57 -19.97 24.13
C PRO A 626 7.88 -20.30 23.40
N ARG A 627 8.16 -21.59 23.16
CA ARG A 627 9.18 -22.00 22.19
C ARG A 627 8.61 -21.84 20.78
N GLU A 628 9.34 -21.19 19.90
CA GLU A 628 9.15 -21.32 18.46
C GLU A 628 10.50 -21.59 17.83
N CYS A 629 10.56 -22.64 17.00
CA CYS A 629 11.65 -22.83 16.05
C CYS A 629 11.75 -21.57 15.18
N ALA A 630 12.95 -21.00 15.13
CA ALA A 630 13.23 -19.81 14.35
C ALA A 630 12.80 -20.00 12.89
N LEU A 631 11.90 -19.15 12.41
CA LEU A 631 11.73 -18.86 10.98
C LEU A 631 12.98 -18.11 10.52
N THR A 632 14.08 -18.82 10.33
CA THR A 632 15.15 -18.37 9.45
C THR A 632 14.62 -18.33 8.03
N HIS A 633 15.07 -17.33 7.28
CA HIS A 633 14.71 -16.90 5.92
C HIS A 633 14.92 -17.95 4.79
N GLN A 634 14.73 -19.24 5.07
CA GLN A 634 14.78 -20.37 4.12
C GLN A 634 13.45 -21.12 4.10
N GLN A 635 12.36 -20.45 3.76
CA GLN A 635 11.14 -21.15 3.31
C GLN A 635 11.33 -21.55 1.85
N ASN A 636 11.95 -22.71 1.65
CA ASN A 636 11.66 -23.56 0.48
C ASN A 636 11.82 -25.07 0.75
N GLN A 637 12.14 -25.52 1.98
CA GLN A 637 12.42 -26.94 2.24
C GLN A 637 12.07 -27.44 3.66
N CYS A 638 10.83 -27.29 4.15
CA CYS A 638 10.40 -28.07 5.32
C CYS A 638 9.00 -28.69 5.14
N PRO A 639 8.85 -30.02 5.30
CA PRO A 639 7.56 -30.70 5.21
C PRO A 639 6.62 -30.36 6.37
N ALA A 640 5.33 -30.31 6.07
CA ALA A 640 4.25 -29.81 6.94
C ALA A 640 4.06 -30.54 8.28
N GLU A 641 4.61 -31.75 8.45
CA GLU A 641 4.45 -32.55 9.68
C GLU A 641 5.23 -32.02 10.89
N TYR A 642 6.23 -31.14 10.70
CA TYR A 642 7.00 -30.56 11.82
C TYR A 642 6.33 -29.33 12.49
N VAL A 643 5.27 -28.78 11.88
CA VAL A 643 4.61 -27.55 12.36
C VAL A 643 3.62 -27.83 13.50
N ALA A 644 3.09 -29.05 13.58
CA ALA A 644 2.05 -29.42 14.55
C ALA A 644 2.55 -29.64 15.99
N GLY A 645 3.86 -29.82 16.22
CA GLY A 645 4.41 -30.22 17.52
C GLY A 645 4.86 -29.10 18.46
N CYS A 646 4.77 -27.82 18.09
CA CYS A 646 5.47 -26.73 18.81
C CYS A 646 4.63 -25.81 19.72
N TYR A 647 3.31 -25.98 19.81
CA TYR A 647 2.46 -25.03 20.56
C TYR A 647 1.71 -25.68 21.72
N ASP A 648 2.39 -25.93 22.84
CA ASP A 648 1.71 -26.24 24.09
C ASP A 648 1.52 -24.98 24.96
N LEU A 649 0.65 -24.09 24.48
CA LEU A 649 0.25 -22.84 25.16
C LEU A 649 -0.73 -23.05 26.32
N ARG A 650 -1.23 -24.27 26.53
CA ARG A 650 -2.20 -24.58 27.61
C ARG A 650 -1.55 -24.48 29.00
N SER A 651 -0.25 -24.77 29.10
CA SER A 651 0.52 -24.70 30.34
C SER A 651 0.70 -23.25 30.84
N ALA A 652 1.02 -22.31 29.95
CA ALA A 652 1.19 -20.90 30.30
C ALA A 652 -0.12 -20.21 30.73
N PHE A 653 -1.25 -20.58 30.10
CA PHE A 653 -2.57 -20.04 30.41
C PHE A 653 -3.08 -20.48 31.80
N SER A 654 -2.78 -21.72 32.17
CA SER A 654 -3.15 -22.28 33.49
C SER A 654 -2.41 -21.60 34.63
N VAL A 655 -1.14 -21.22 34.42
CA VAL A 655 -0.33 -20.50 35.41
C VAL A 655 -0.79 -19.05 35.55
N ASN A 656 -1.18 -18.37 34.46
CA ASN A 656 -1.66 -16.99 34.50
C ASN A 656 -2.99 -16.81 35.25
N ILE A 657 -3.97 -17.68 35.00
CA ILE A 657 -5.24 -17.65 35.73
C ILE A 657 -5.00 -17.97 37.21
N LEU A 658 -4.12 -18.93 37.50
CA LEU A 658 -3.81 -19.31 38.87
C LEU A 658 -3.07 -18.19 39.62
N VAL A 659 -2.10 -17.51 38.99
CA VAL A 659 -1.34 -16.41 39.60
C VAL A 659 -2.21 -15.16 39.76
N VAL A 660 -3.01 -14.78 38.76
CA VAL A 660 -3.96 -13.68 38.89
C VAL A 660 -5.03 -14.00 39.93
N ALA A 661 -5.56 -15.23 39.97
CA ALA A 661 -6.55 -15.64 40.97
C ALA A 661 -5.96 -15.73 42.39
N LEU A 662 -4.71 -16.17 42.56
CA LEU A 662 -4.02 -16.13 43.86
C LEU A 662 -3.72 -14.69 44.27
N THR A 663 -3.33 -13.81 43.35
CA THR A 663 -3.03 -12.40 43.65
C THR A 663 -4.31 -11.64 44.03
N VAL A 664 -5.43 -11.93 43.36
CA VAL A 664 -6.75 -11.39 43.71
C VAL A 664 -7.27 -12.00 45.02
N SER A 665 -7.03 -13.28 45.29
CA SER A 665 -7.45 -13.91 46.56
C SER A 665 -6.65 -13.38 47.76
N ILE A 666 -5.32 -13.18 47.60
CA ILE A 666 -4.45 -12.58 48.62
C ILE A 666 -4.75 -11.08 48.80
N ALA A 667 -5.33 -10.41 47.80
CA ALA A 667 -5.76 -9.01 47.91
C ALA A 667 -7.19 -8.84 48.48
N CYS A 668 -7.98 -9.93 48.55
CA CYS A 668 -9.34 -9.93 49.10
C CYS A 668 -9.45 -10.49 50.53
N GLU A 669 -8.43 -11.17 51.04
CA GLU A 669 -8.23 -11.45 52.48
C GLU A 669 -7.40 -10.36 53.15
#